data_AF-A0A521V5E4-F1
#
_entry.id   AF-A0A521V5E4-F1
#
_cell.length_a   1.000
_cell.length_b   1.000
_cell.length_c   1.000
_cell.angle_alpha   90.00
_cell.angle_beta   90.00
_cell.angle_gamma   90.00
#
_symmetry.space_group_name_H-M   'P 1'
#
loop_
_entity.id
_entity.type
_entity.pdbx_description
1 polymer ?
#
loop_
_entity_poly.entity_id
_entity_poly.type
_entity_poly.pdbx_seq_one_letter_code
_entity_poly.pdbx_strand_id
1 'polypeptide(L)'
;MDVAANFIHLDPFNVAYLLIVGFIAGLVSGFIGSGGAFVLTPAMMGLGVPGIVAVASNMCHKFPKALVGAIKRARYGQVDVKLGIVMGASAEAGVLYGAHLQENVKRAFGDAGSNLYVSVAFVAVLAVVGGYVLWDVVRALHSGTAQAREKVSPLARRIQAIHIPYTMMYFRSLDARVSVLFTIPLGFATGMLAATIAVGGFIGVPGMHYVLGAPSLMASATELVIAFVMGLGGTIKYAWSGLVDIRLAMIILAGSLFGIQLGAIGTTYVKPHMIKVVMGTIMVLVLVSRALVIPVHLSELELIGTLGGGTVNVLKTVSFGIMVFALATGAFIVLLALRKGMRAEREAQAVAALSAAAVPSPGTAAQALPQLSPLGRFERILVASDASEYSAGAVREGLRLAQRCGARLRAVTFVAGDLEDEGLGEQALRRELDMARVHLDQLSAQAAAAGVPCETEVVQGVSVHERIVEESEQMQADLIVVGRRGRRRLTRMMVGDVTLRLIGSAHCSVLVVPRAAEVRGRRFVLASDGSRFGDAAAVVAGSLARRCEAPITVVSVAVPSPAETRRQEARGVVDRIVRALAADGIAAQGTVLEGPAGDAIVSAAADSGADLIVMGSHGRTGIERLLLGSNTERVLNRTPCAVLVVKAA
;
A
#
# COMPACT_ATOMS: atom_id res chain seq x y z
N MET A 1 25.66 -24.87 -33.20
CA MET A 1 24.29 -25.39 -33.36
C MET A 1 23.37 -24.40 -32.69
N ASP A 2 22.63 -23.64 -33.49
CA ASP A 2 21.71 -22.62 -32.99
C ASP A 2 20.69 -23.22 -32.04
N VAL A 3 20.40 -22.51 -30.94
CA VAL A 3 19.26 -22.82 -30.06
C VAL A 3 17.99 -22.33 -30.80
N ALA A 4 17.69 -22.93 -31.95
CA ALA A 4 16.55 -22.54 -32.76
C ALA A 4 15.26 -22.80 -31.96
N ALA A 5 14.45 -21.75 -31.78
CA ALA A 5 13.20 -21.83 -31.06
C ALA A 5 12.09 -22.38 -31.96
N ASN A 6 11.48 -23.49 -31.55
CA ASN A 6 10.23 -23.96 -32.16
C ASN A 6 9.06 -23.21 -31.51
N PHE A 7 8.57 -22.19 -32.20
CA PHE A 7 7.37 -21.49 -31.78
C PHE A 7 6.10 -22.23 -32.24
N ILE A 8 5.10 -22.29 -31.37
CA ILE A 8 3.85 -22.97 -31.69
C ILE A 8 3.03 -22.18 -32.71
N HIS A 9 2.17 -22.87 -33.45
CA HIS A 9 1.14 -22.25 -34.28
C HIS A 9 0.00 -21.74 -33.39
N LEU A 10 -0.42 -20.49 -33.63
CA LEU A 10 -1.49 -19.84 -32.89
C LEU A 10 -2.79 -19.92 -33.68
N ASP A 11 -3.53 -21.01 -33.49
CA ASP A 11 -4.91 -21.12 -33.95
C ASP A 11 -5.87 -20.37 -33.01
N PRO A 12 -7.14 -20.12 -33.41
CA PRO A 12 -8.11 -19.41 -32.58
C PRO A 12 -8.34 -20.05 -31.21
N PHE A 13 -8.19 -21.37 -31.08
CA PHE A 13 -8.35 -22.09 -29.83
C PHE A 13 -7.20 -21.77 -28.87
N ASN A 14 -5.95 -21.85 -29.33
CA ASN A 14 -4.75 -21.52 -28.57
C ASN A 14 -4.77 -20.06 -28.12
N VAL A 15 -5.20 -19.14 -28.99
CA VAL A 15 -5.34 -17.71 -28.63
C VAL A 15 -6.38 -17.52 -27.53
N ALA A 16 -7.57 -18.12 -27.67
CA ALA A 16 -8.63 -18.03 -26.67
C ALA A 16 -8.19 -18.64 -25.33
N TYR A 17 -7.55 -19.81 -25.36
CA TYR A 17 -7.02 -20.47 -24.19
C TYR A 17 -5.97 -19.60 -23.47
N LEU A 18 -4.98 -19.06 -24.20
CA LEU A 18 -3.94 -18.20 -23.63
C LEU A 18 -4.50 -16.91 -23.04
N LEU A 19 -5.56 -16.34 -23.64
CA LEU A 19 -6.24 -15.16 -23.11
C LEU A 19 -6.97 -15.49 -21.79
N ILE A 20 -7.67 -16.61 -21.72
CA ILE A 20 -8.36 -17.08 -20.50
C ILE A 20 -7.34 -17.42 -19.40
N VAL A 21 -6.31 -18.19 -19.73
CA VAL A 21 -5.22 -18.53 -18.81
C VAL A 21 -4.51 -17.26 -18.33
N GLY A 22 -4.24 -16.33 -19.23
CA GLY A 22 -3.70 -15.02 -18.91
C GLY A 22 -4.59 -14.26 -17.93
N PHE A 23 -5.90 -14.20 -18.18
CA PHE A 23 -6.87 -13.59 -17.28
C PHE A 23 -6.88 -14.23 -15.89
N ILE A 24 -6.97 -15.56 -15.79
CA ILE A 24 -6.98 -16.25 -14.50
C ILE A 24 -5.64 -16.09 -13.77
N ALA A 25 -4.52 -16.23 -14.46
CA ALA A 25 -3.20 -15.98 -13.88
C ALA A 25 -3.03 -14.51 -13.44
N GLY A 26 -3.63 -13.58 -14.18
CA GLY A 26 -3.78 -12.17 -13.80
C GLY A 26 -4.54 -12.02 -12.49
N LEU A 27 -5.71 -12.66 -12.39
CA LEU A 27 -6.57 -12.66 -11.20
C LEU A 27 -5.85 -13.24 -9.98
N VAL A 28 -5.24 -14.42 -10.13
CA VAL A 28 -4.44 -15.07 -9.07
C VAL A 28 -3.26 -14.18 -8.67
N SER A 29 -2.58 -13.56 -9.64
CA SER A 29 -1.47 -12.65 -9.37
C SER A 29 -1.90 -11.35 -8.69
N GLY A 30 -3.05 -10.78 -9.03
CA GLY A 30 -3.58 -9.60 -8.35
C GLY A 30 -3.98 -9.92 -6.91
N PHE A 31 -4.47 -11.14 -6.70
CA PHE A 31 -4.93 -11.64 -5.42
C PHE A 31 -3.80 -12.04 -4.45
N ILE A 32 -2.74 -12.69 -4.97
CA ILE A 32 -1.63 -13.22 -4.15
C ILE A 32 -0.39 -12.31 -4.20
N GLY A 33 -0.20 -11.55 -5.27
CA GLY A 33 0.99 -10.71 -5.49
C GLY A 33 2.24 -11.47 -5.99
N SER A 34 2.20 -12.79 -6.16
CA SER A 34 3.36 -13.62 -6.56
C SER A 34 3.57 -13.78 -8.09
N GLY A 35 2.84 -13.02 -8.91
CA GLY A 35 3.08 -12.91 -10.35
C GLY A 35 2.30 -13.86 -11.26
N GLY A 36 1.59 -14.88 -10.76
CA GLY A 36 0.80 -15.84 -11.56
C GLY A 36 1.61 -16.73 -12.52
N ALA A 37 2.92 -16.47 -12.62
CA ALA A 37 3.85 -17.13 -13.51
C ALA A 37 3.95 -18.65 -13.29
N PHE A 38 3.73 -19.10 -12.06
CA PHE A 38 3.76 -20.51 -11.70
C PHE A 38 2.64 -21.35 -12.35
N VAL A 39 1.59 -20.70 -12.85
CA VAL A 39 0.53 -21.37 -13.61
C VAL A 39 0.73 -21.19 -15.12
N LEU A 40 1.30 -20.07 -15.54
CA LEU A 40 1.50 -19.73 -16.96
C LEU A 40 2.48 -20.67 -17.66
N THR A 41 3.64 -20.95 -17.05
CA THR A 41 4.64 -21.82 -17.68
C THR A 41 4.11 -23.25 -17.88
N PRO A 42 3.54 -23.92 -16.87
CA PRO A 42 2.89 -25.22 -17.06
C PRO A 42 1.75 -25.22 -18.08
N ALA A 43 0.93 -24.16 -18.12
CA ALA A 43 -0.16 -24.04 -19.08
C ALA A 43 0.34 -23.93 -20.53
N MET A 44 1.37 -23.11 -20.78
CA MET A 44 2.01 -23.02 -22.10
C MET A 44 2.64 -24.35 -22.52
N MET A 45 3.33 -25.03 -21.60
CA MET A 45 3.88 -26.37 -21.87
C MET A 45 2.79 -27.40 -22.17
N GLY A 46 1.60 -27.25 -21.57
CA GLY A 46 0.42 -28.06 -21.88
C GLY A 46 -0.07 -27.91 -23.33
N LEU A 47 0.18 -26.77 -23.96
CA LEU A 47 -0.09 -26.53 -25.39
C LEU A 47 1.05 -27.00 -26.30
N GLY A 48 2.09 -27.62 -25.74
CA GLY A 48 3.27 -28.05 -26.49
C GLY A 48 4.36 -26.99 -26.66
N VAL A 49 4.28 -25.85 -25.96
CA VAL A 49 5.39 -24.87 -25.95
C VAL A 49 6.59 -25.48 -25.23
N PRO A 50 7.81 -25.49 -25.84
CA PRO A 50 9.00 -25.96 -25.15
C PRO A 50 9.26 -25.24 -23.83
N GLY A 51 9.77 -25.93 -22.82
CA GLY A 51 9.93 -25.43 -21.45
C GLY A 51 10.75 -24.15 -21.39
N ILE A 52 11.89 -24.10 -22.08
CA ILE A 52 12.74 -22.90 -22.15
C ILE A 52 12.04 -21.72 -22.83
N VAL A 53 11.26 -21.96 -23.89
CA VAL A 53 10.47 -20.93 -24.58
C VAL A 53 9.32 -20.44 -23.69
N ALA A 54 8.64 -21.35 -22.99
CA ALA A 54 7.60 -21.02 -22.05
C ALA A 54 8.14 -20.16 -20.90
N VAL A 55 9.33 -20.45 -20.37
CA VAL A 55 9.99 -19.65 -19.34
C VAL A 55 10.42 -18.29 -19.87
N ALA A 56 11.03 -18.23 -21.06
CA ALA A 56 11.45 -16.99 -21.71
C ALA A 56 10.26 -16.05 -22.01
N SER A 57 9.20 -16.57 -22.63
CA SER A 57 7.97 -15.81 -22.91
C SER A 57 7.28 -15.33 -21.63
N ASN A 58 7.34 -16.12 -20.55
CA ASN A 58 6.81 -15.70 -19.24
C ASN A 58 7.66 -14.59 -18.59
N MET A 59 8.99 -14.57 -18.78
CA MET A 59 9.82 -13.42 -18.37
C MET A 59 9.41 -12.14 -19.09
N CYS A 60 9.18 -12.22 -20.41
CA CYS A 60 8.67 -11.12 -21.22
C CYS A 60 7.29 -10.64 -20.77
N HIS A 61 6.41 -11.56 -20.39
CA HIS A 61 5.09 -11.22 -19.84
C HIS A 61 5.16 -10.57 -18.44
N LYS A 62 6.11 -10.99 -17.61
CA LYS A 62 6.20 -10.59 -16.20
C LYS A 62 6.66 -9.14 -16.02
N PHE A 63 7.60 -8.65 -16.85
CA PHE A 63 8.23 -7.34 -16.64
C PHE A 63 7.24 -6.15 -16.69
N PRO A 64 6.34 -5.98 -17.68
CA PRO A 64 5.49 -4.80 -17.77
C PRO A 64 4.43 -4.79 -16.66
N LYS A 65 3.91 -5.99 -16.36
CA LYS A 65 2.96 -6.24 -15.30
C LYS A 65 3.54 -5.91 -13.92
N ALA A 66 4.77 -6.35 -13.65
CA ALA A 66 5.46 -6.09 -12.41
C ALA A 66 5.70 -4.58 -12.20
N LEU A 67 6.06 -3.85 -13.27
CA LEU A 67 6.20 -2.40 -13.24
C LEU A 67 4.90 -1.70 -12.84
N VAL A 68 3.78 -2.02 -13.52
CA VAL A 68 2.47 -1.42 -13.22
C VAL A 68 2.03 -1.75 -11.79
N GLY A 69 2.23 -3.00 -11.36
CA GLY A 69 1.95 -3.44 -9.99
C GLY A 69 2.78 -2.69 -8.95
N ALA A 70 4.09 -2.56 -9.18
CA ALA A 70 5.02 -1.85 -8.29
C ALA A 70 4.65 -0.36 -8.18
N ILE A 71 4.37 0.32 -9.30
CA ILE A 71 3.94 1.73 -9.30
C ILE A 71 2.65 1.89 -8.50
N LYS A 72 1.66 1.01 -8.72
CA LYS A 72 0.38 1.08 -8.00
C LYS A 72 0.57 0.85 -6.50
N ARG A 73 1.38 -0.14 -6.10
CA ARG A 73 1.65 -0.44 -4.67
C ARG A 73 2.54 0.59 -3.99
N ALA A 74 3.45 1.24 -4.72
CA ALA A 74 4.30 2.30 -4.19
C ALA A 74 3.49 3.52 -3.73
N ARG A 75 2.37 3.82 -4.42
CA ARG A 75 1.44 4.89 -4.01
C ARG A 75 0.79 4.66 -2.64
N TYR A 76 0.73 3.40 -2.18
CA TYR A 76 0.20 3.04 -0.85
C TYR A 76 1.30 2.90 0.21
N GLY A 77 2.55 3.27 -0.10
CA GLY A 77 3.68 3.14 0.83
C GLY A 77 4.12 1.71 1.14
N GLN A 78 3.64 0.72 0.37
CA GLN A 78 3.89 -0.71 0.62
C GLN A 78 5.20 -1.21 0.00
N VAL A 79 5.77 -0.48 -0.97
CA VAL A 79 6.94 -0.90 -1.74
C VAL A 79 8.20 -0.26 -1.20
N ASP A 80 9.22 -1.08 -0.91
CA ASP A 80 10.57 -0.62 -0.64
C ASP A 80 11.42 -0.72 -1.92
N VAL A 81 11.40 0.35 -2.71
CA VAL A 81 12.13 0.41 -4.00
C VAL A 81 13.62 0.20 -3.80
N LYS A 82 14.18 0.64 -2.67
CA LYS A 82 15.61 0.51 -2.39
C LYS A 82 15.98 -0.96 -2.16
N LEU A 83 15.24 -1.67 -1.30
CA LEU A 83 15.44 -3.11 -1.11
C LEU A 83 15.23 -3.87 -2.43
N GLY A 84 14.18 -3.52 -3.17
CA GLY A 84 13.86 -4.14 -4.46
C GLY A 84 14.95 -3.98 -5.51
N ILE A 85 15.58 -2.80 -5.63
CA ILE A 85 16.70 -2.58 -6.56
C ILE A 85 17.97 -3.30 -6.11
N VAL A 86 18.28 -3.27 -4.80
CA VAL A 86 19.49 -3.92 -4.26
C VAL A 86 19.42 -5.44 -4.44
N MET A 87 18.30 -6.06 -4.05
CA MET A 87 18.08 -7.48 -4.32
C MET A 87 17.98 -7.75 -5.83
N GLY A 88 17.32 -6.87 -6.59
CA GLY A 88 17.21 -6.95 -8.04
C GLY A 88 18.54 -7.02 -8.77
N ALA A 89 19.56 -6.29 -8.31
CA ALA A 89 20.90 -6.34 -8.88
C ALA A 89 21.53 -7.74 -8.76
N SER A 90 21.47 -8.35 -7.57
CA SER A 90 21.92 -9.74 -7.38
C SER A 90 21.02 -10.76 -8.07
N ALA A 91 19.72 -10.48 -8.20
CA ALA A 91 18.79 -11.30 -8.96
C ALA A 91 19.14 -11.31 -10.46
N GLU A 92 19.67 -10.22 -11.01
CA GLU A 92 20.11 -10.21 -12.39
C GLU A 92 21.29 -11.17 -12.63
N ALA A 93 22.25 -11.23 -11.70
CA ALA A 93 23.31 -12.24 -11.76
C ALA A 93 22.74 -13.67 -11.71
N GLY A 94 21.71 -13.88 -10.87
CA GLY A 94 20.95 -15.12 -10.82
C GLY A 94 20.25 -15.44 -12.14
N VAL A 95 19.67 -14.43 -12.80
CA VAL A 95 19.00 -14.57 -14.10
C VAL A 95 20.00 -15.02 -15.16
N LEU A 96 21.16 -14.37 -15.25
CA LEU A 96 22.20 -14.74 -16.21
C LEU A 96 22.64 -16.19 -16.00
N TYR A 97 22.90 -16.57 -14.75
CA TYR A 97 23.29 -17.94 -14.41
C TYR A 97 22.17 -18.96 -14.73
N GLY A 98 20.94 -18.71 -14.26
CA GLY A 98 19.82 -19.61 -14.47
C GLY A 98 19.45 -19.75 -15.95
N ALA A 99 19.56 -18.67 -16.70
CA ALA A 99 19.28 -18.68 -18.12
C ALA A 99 20.40 -19.38 -18.92
N HIS A 100 21.66 -19.28 -18.46
CA HIS A 100 22.76 -20.08 -19.00
C HIS A 100 22.60 -21.57 -18.70
N LEU A 101 22.22 -21.92 -17.46
CA LEU A 101 21.91 -23.29 -17.05
C LEU A 101 20.83 -23.90 -17.96
N GLN A 102 19.75 -23.16 -18.20
CA GLN A 102 18.65 -23.68 -19.01
C GLN A 102 19.02 -23.84 -20.49
N GLU A 103 19.84 -22.95 -21.04
CA GLU A 103 20.40 -23.14 -22.39
C GLU A 103 21.31 -24.36 -22.47
N ASN A 104 22.13 -24.61 -21.46
CA ASN A 104 23.01 -25.77 -21.43
C ASN A 104 22.20 -27.08 -21.36
N VAL A 105 21.14 -27.11 -20.54
CA VAL A 105 20.20 -28.25 -20.52
C VAL A 105 19.57 -28.46 -21.90
N LYS A 106 19.09 -27.39 -22.54
CA LYS A 106 18.51 -27.46 -23.89
C LYS A 106 19.52 -27.91 -24.95
N ARG A 107 20.78 -27.47 -24.87
CA ARG A 107 21.86 -27.89 -25.77
C ARG A 107 22.23 -29.36 -25.58
N ALA A 108 22.28 -29.84 -24.34
CA ALA A 108 22.68 -31.20 -24.01
C ALA A 108 21.57 -32.23 -24.24
N PHE A 109 20.31 -31.87 -23.94
CA PHE A 109 19.20 -32.82 -23.84
C PHE A 109 17.94 -32.41 -24.65
N GLY A 110 18.05 -31.40 -25.50
CA GLY A 110 16.94 -30.95 -26.35
C GLY A 110 15.75 -30.37 -25.58
N ASP A 111 14.58 -30.33 -26.24
CA ASP A 111 13.35 -29.82 -25.63
C ASP A 111 12.86 -30.71 -24.48
N ALA A 112 13.00 -32.03 -24.62
CA ALA A 112 12.63 -32.99 -23.60
C ALA A 112 13.41 -32.76 -22.29
N GLY A 113 14.72 -32.50 -22.38
CA GLY A 113 15.55 -32.15 -21.22
C GLY A 113 15.13 -30.87 -20.54
N SER A 114 14.88 -29.81 -21.31
CA SER A 114 14.38 -28.55 -20.76
C SER A 114 13.00 -28.73 -20.10
N ASN A 115 12.10 -29.48 -20.73
CA ASN A 115 10.77 -29.79 -20.21
C ASN A 115 10.83 -30.57 -18.89
N LEU A 116 11.72 -31.57 -18.82
CA LEU A 116 11.96 -32.35 -17.61
C LEU A 116 12.50 -31.46 -16.50
N TYR A 117 13.54 -30.65 -16.79
CA TYR A 117 14.13 -29.73 -15.82
C TYR A 117 13.06 -28.81 -15.22
N VAL A 118 12.27 -28.15 -16.08
CA VAL A 118 11.22 -27.23 -15.64
C VAL A 118 10.20 -27.97 -14.77
N SER A 119 9.73 -29.14 -15.20
CA SER A 119 8.72 -29.92 -14.48
C SER A 119 9.20 -30.40 -13.11
N VAL A 120 10.42 -30.92 -13.02
CA VAL A 120 11.03 -31.36 -11.76
C VAL A 120 11.23 -30.18 -10.81
N ALA A 121 11.79 -29.07 -11.30
CA ALA A 121 11.98 -27.87 -10.49
C ALA A 121 10.63 -27.29 -10.00
N PHE A 122 9.59 -27.29 -10.83
CA PHE A 122 8.24 -26.92 -10.42
C PHE A 122 7.71 -27.82 -9.31
N VAL A 123 7.79 -29.15 -9.47
CA VAL A 123 7.32 -30.10 -8.46
C VAL A 123 8.04 -29.88 -7.13
N ALA A 124 9.37 -29.73 -7.15
CA ALA A 124 10.15 -29.49 -5.94
C ALA A 124 9.77 -28.17 -5.25
N VAL A 125 9.75 -27.06 -5.99
CA VAL A 125 9.43 -25.73 -5.43
C VAL A 125 7.99 -25.66 -4.93
N LEU A 126 7.03 -26.18 -5.70
CA LEU A 126 5.62 -26.17 -5.29
C LEU A 126 5.34 -27.13 -4.13
N ALA A 127 6.06 -28.26 -4.01
CA ALA A 127 5.91 -29.16 -2.87
C ALA A 127 6.33 -28.47 -1.57
N VAL A 128 7.49 -27.80 -1.60
CA VAL A 128 8.03 -27.09 -0.43
C VAL A 128 7.16 -25.89 -0.08
N VAL A 129 6.95 -24.97 -1.02
CA VAL A 129 6.25 -23.71 -0.73
C VAL A 129 4.76 -23.96 -0.54
N GLY A 130 4.15 -24.83 -1.35
CA GLY A 130 2.71 -25.13 -1.28
C GLY A 130 2.36 -25.92 -0.04
N GLY A 131 3.17 -26.92 0.31
CA GLY A 131 3.02 -27.68 1.55
C GLY A 131 3.14 -26.78 2.78
N TYR A 132 4.15 -25.90 2.81
CA TYR A 132 4.32 -24.94 3.91
C TYR A 132 3.15 -23.98 4.06
N VAL A 133 2.65 -23.41 2.95
CA VAL A 133 1.50 -22.50 2.95
C VAL A 133 0.25 -23.18 3.45
N LEU A 134 -0.01 -24.42 3.01
CA LEU A 134 -1.19 -25.17 3.43
C LEU A 134 -1.10 -25.55 4.93
N TRP A 135 0.09 -25.93 5.38
CA TRP A 135 0.37 -26.20 6.79
C TRP A 135 0.12 -24.96 7.67
N ASP A 136 0.58 -23.78 7.24
CA ASP A 136 0.37 -22.52 7.97
C ASP A 136 -1.12 -22.18 8.11
N VAL A 137 -1.92 -22.41 7.05
CA VAL A 137 -3.38 -22.24 7.10
C VAL A 137 -4.03 -23.19 8.10
N VAL A 138 -3.70 -24.48 8.02
CA VAL A 138 -4.27 -25.49 8.92
C VAL A 138 -3.92 -25.15 10.37
N ARG A 139 -2.66 -24.78 10.63
CA ARG A 139 -2.21 -24.39 11.96
C ARG A 139 -2.98 -23.17 12.49
N ALA A 140 -3.11 -22.12 11.69
CA ALA A 140 -3.80 -20.88 12.08
C ALA A 140 -5.30 -21.10 12.38
N LEU A 141 -5.95 -22.03 11.67
CA LEU A 141 -7.33 -22.42 11.93
C LEU A 141 -7.47 -23.17 13.27
N HIS A 142 -6.52 -24.04 13.61
CA HIS A 142 -6.55 -24.81 14.85
C HIS A 142 -6.19 -23.97 16.08
N SER A 143 -5.31 -22.96 15.94
CA SER A 143 -4.84 -22.17 17.08
C SER A 143 -5.66 -20.91 17.39
N GLY A 144 -6.69 -20.59 16.59
CA GLY A 144 -7.54 -19.40 16.80
C GLY A 144 -6.82 -18.04 16.62
N THR A 145 -5.53 -18.04 16.27
CA THR A 145 -4.65 -16.86 16.19
C THR A 145 -4.66 -16.16 14.82
N ALA A 146 -5.71 -16.36 14.02
CA ALA A 146 -5.82 -15.81 12.67
C ALA A 146 -5.78 -14.26 12.57
N GLN A 147 -5.82 -13.54 13.70
CA GLN A 147 -5.77 -12.08 13.81
C GLN A 147 -4.52 -11.55 14.55
N ALA A 148 -3.57 -12.40 14.94
CA ALA A 148 -2.36 -11.94 15.63
C ALA A 148 -1.40 -11.17 14.69
N ARG A 149 -0.81 -10.08 15.19
CA ARG A 149 0.18 -9.23 14.49
C ARG A 149 1.36 -10.10 14.02
N GLU A 150 1.80 -9.96 12.76
CA GLU A 150 2.95 -10.71 12.23
C GLU A 150 4.21 -10.39 13.05
N LYS A 151 4.82 -11.42 13.64
CA LYS A 151 6.07 -11.30 14.40
C LYS A 151 7.26 -11.54 13.50
N VAL A 152 8.33 -10.77 13.69
CA VAL A 152 9.61 -10.98 13.00
C VAL A 152 10.17 -12.36 13.39
N SER A 153 10.61 -13.12 12.37
CA SER A 153 11.11 -14.47 12.59
C SER A 153 12.37 -14.46 13.49
N PRO A 154 12.63 -15.53 14.27
CA PRO A 154 13.85 -15.64 15.06
C PRO A 154 15.13 -15.56 14.22
N LEU A 155 15.08 -16.12 13.01
CA LEU A 155 16.18 -16.08 12.05
C LEU A 155 16.43 -14.64 11.57
N ALA A 156 15.36 -13.91 11.25
CA ALA A 156 15.44 -12.52 10.82
C ALA A 156 16.04 -11.63 11.91
N ARG A 157 15.65 -11.81 13.18
CA ARG A 157 16.28 -11.09 14.30
C ARG A 157 17.77 -11.37 14.42
N ARG A 158 18.19 -12.64 14.29
CA ARG A 158 19.62 -13.00 14.30
C ARG A 158 20.37 -12.34 13.14
N ILE A 159 19.81 -12.34 11.94
CA ILE A 159 20.42 -11.72 10.77
C ILE A 159 20.50 -10.19 10.90
N GLN A 160 19.45 -9.56 11.42
CA GLN A 160 19.41 -8.12 11.69
C GLN A 160 20.41 -7.69 12.78
N ALA A 161 20.71 -8.58 13.75
CA ALA A 161 21.70 -8.31 14.79
C ALA A 161 23.16 -8.39 14.29
N ILE A 162 23.43 -9.06 13.17
CA ILE A 162 24.79 -9.19 12.64
C ILE A 162 25.23 -7.87 11.99
N HIS A 163 26.26 -7.25 12.57
CA HIS A 163 26.85 -6.02 12.06
C HIS A 163 28.12 -6.31 11.24
N ILE A 164 28.07 -6.07 9.92
CA ILE A 164 29.23 -6.20 9.04
C ILE A 164 29.64 -4.81 8.54
N PRO A 165 30.85 -4.32 8.88
CA PRO A 165 31.32 -2.99 8.47
C PRO A 165 31.17 -2.75 6.96
N TYR A 166 30.88 -1.50 6.57
CA TYR A 166 30.75 -1.02 5.19
C TYR A 166 29.62 -1.61 4.33
N THR A 167 28.91 -2.64 4.80
CA THR A 167 27.84 -3.31 4.03
C THR A 167 26.45 -3.05 4.58
N MET A 168 26.32 -2.31 5.68
CA MET A 168 25.05 -2.05 6.36
C MET A 168 24.19 -1.04 5.60
N MET A 169 22.95 -1.42 5.32
CA MET A 169 21.99 -0.57 4.62
C MET A 169 20.64 -0.57 5.33
N TYR A 170 20.08 0.62 5.57
CA TYR A 170 18.72 0.76 6.09
C TYR A 170 17.70 0.51 4.97
N PHE A 171 16.72 -0.35 5.27
CA PHE A 171 15.58 -0.67 4.40
C PHE A 171 14.27 -0.32 5.12
N ARG A 172 13.40 0.44 4.45
CA ARG A 172 12.12 0.92 5.00
C ARG A 172 11.18 -0.24 5.32
N SER A 173 11.20 -1.28 4.49
CA SER A 173 10.36 -2.48 4.65
C SER A 173 10.73 -3.31 5.87
N LEU A 174 11.99 -3.27 6.30
CA LEU A 174 12.48 -4.02 7.46
C LEU A 174 12.42 -3.19 8.75
N ASP A 175 12.33 -1.87 8.59
CA ASP A 175 12.58 -0.87 9.63
C ASP A 175 13.90 -1.10 10.39
N ALA A 176 14.89 -1.65 9.69
CA ALA A 176 16.15 -2.08 10.27
C ALA A 176 17.32 -1.85 9.29
N ARG A 177 18.53 -1.78 9.85
CA ARG A 177 19.77 -1.86 9.05
C ARG A 177 20.18 -3.32 8.91
N VAL A 178 20.32 -3.80 7.69
CA VAL A 178 20.80 -5.16 7.40
C VAL A 178 21.97 -5.07 6.44
N SER A 179 22.95 -5.96 6.60
CA SER A 179 24.04 -6.07 5.63
C SER A 179 23.50 -6.50 4.26
N VAL A 180 23.89 -5.78 3.21
CA VAL A 180 23.57 -6.13 1.82
C VAL A 180 24.04 -7.54 1.47
N LEU A 181 25.04 -8.08 2.16
CA LEU A 181 25.54 -9.44 1.95
C LEU A 181 24.47 -10.52 2.19
N PHE A 182 23.50 -10.27 3.07
CA PHE A 182 22.38 -11.20 3.28
C PHE A 182 21.33 -11.12 2.17
N THR A 183 21.26 -9.98 1.47
CA THR A 183 20.33 -9.77 0.35
C THR A 183 20.82 -10.44 -0.94
N ILE A 184 22.14 -10.59 -1.11
CA ILE A 184 22.77 -11.11 -2.34
C ILE A 184 22.38 -12.58 -2.62
N PRO A 185 22.54 -13.55 -1.69
CA PRO A 185 22.16 -14.94 -1.93
C PRO A 185 20.66 -15.09 -2.20
N LEU A 186 19.83 -14.31 -1.49
CA LEU A 186 18.38 -14.30 -1.70
C LEU A 186 18.02 -13.78 -3.09
N GLY A 187 18.59 -12.64 -3.49
CA GLY A 187 18.36 -12.06 -4.80
C GLY A 187 18.84 -13.02 -5.89
N PHE A 188 20.07 -13.54 -5.79
CA PHE A 188 20.61 -14.52 -6.72
C PHE A 188 19.71 -15.75 -6.89
N ALA A 189 19.28 -16.38 -5.78
CA ALA A 189 18.39 -17.53 -5.83
C ALA A 189 17.02 -17.19 -6.45
N THR A 190 16.48 -16.01 -6.13
CA THR A 190 15.23 -15.47 -6.72
C THR A 190 15.37 -15.31 -8.23
N GLY A 191 16.45 -14.72 -8.70
CA GLY A 191 16.74 -14.54 -10.12
C GLY A 191 16.99 -15.84 -10.86
N MET A 192 17.75 -16.76 -10.27
CA MET A 192 18.01 -18.09 -10.82
C MET A 192 16.70 -18.85 -11.06
N LEU A 193 15.83 -18.95 -10.06
CA LEU A 193 14.53 -19.59 -10.24
C LEU A 193 13.63 -18.85 -11.24
N ALA A 194 13.69 -17.52 -11.27
CA ALA A 194 12.95 -16.75 -12.28
C ALA A 194 13.42 -17.11 -13.69
N ALA A 195 14.72 -17.19 -13.93
CA ALA A 195 15.24 -17.54 -15.24
C ALA A 195 15.04 -19.01 -15.60
N THR A 196 15.00 -19.94 -14.65
CA THR A 196 14.91 -21.36 -14.97
C THR A 196 13.48 -21.90 -15.05
N ILE A 197 12.55 -21.36 -14.25
CA ILE A 197 11.16 -21.82 -14.19
C ILE A 197 10.11 -20.70 -14.25
N ALA A 198 10.53 -19.42 -14.33
CA ALA A 198 9.68 -18.23 -14.27
C ALA A 198 9.10 -17.87 -12.88
N VAL A 199 9.59 -18.50 -11.81
CA VAL A 199 8.95 -18.47 -10.48
C VAL A 199 9.88 -17.93 -9.38
N GLY A 200 10.51 -16.77 -9.61
CA GLY A 200 11.46 -16.19 -8.63
C GLY A 200 10.86 -15.83 -7.27
N GLY A 201 9.67 -15.20 -7.26
CA GLY A 201 9.08 -14.66 -6.02
C GLY A 201 8.68 -15.69 -4.97
N PHE A 202 8.74 -16.98 -5.29
CA PHE A 202 8.54 -18.07 -4.35
C PHE A 202 9.73 -18.26 -3.40
N ILE A 203 10.90 -17.76 -3.79
CA ILE A 203 12.03 -17.55 -2.88
C ILE A 203 12.09 -16.09 -2.43
N GLY A 204 11.87 -15.13 -3.33
CA GLY A 204 12.00 -13.70 -3.02
C GLY A 204 11.09 -13.25 -1.87
N VAL A 205 9.79 -13.57 -1.91
CA VAL A 205 8.84 -13.15 -0.87
C VAL A 205 9.10 -13.86 0.46
N PRO A 206 9.20 -15.21 0.55
CA PRO A 206 9.53 -15.88 1.80
C PRO A 206 10.92 -15.52 2.33
N GLY A 207 11.90 -15.29 1.45
CA GLY A 207 13.22 -14.82 1.82
C GLY A 207 13.17 -13.46 2.51
N MET A 208 12.51 -12.47 1.90
CA MET A 208 12.33 -11.17 2.52
C MET A 208 11.55 -11.28 3.85
N HIS A 209 10.53 -12.12 3.91
CA HIS A 209 9.71 -12.25 5.11
C HIS A 209 10.41 -12.99 6.26
N TYR A 210 10.90 -14.21 6.01
CA TYR A 210 11.45 -15.09 7.04
C TYR A 210 12.94 -14.88 7.30
N VAL A 211 13.72 -14.43 6.31
CA VAL A 211 15.17 -14.26 6.46
C VAL A 211 15.52 -12.81 6.76
N LEU A 212 14.90 -11.85 6.06
CA LEU A 212 15.20 -10.42 6.28
C LEU A 212 14.26 -9.74 7.28
N GLY A 213 13.06 -10.29 7.53
CA GLY A 213 12.10 -9.77 8.49
C GLY A 213 11.09 -8.75 7.95
N ALA A 214 10.92 -8.66 6.62
CA ALA A 214 9.92 -7.78 6.03
C ALA A 214 8.49 -8.27 6.34
N PRO A 215 7.53 -7.37 6.66
CA PRO A 215 6.11 -7.74 6.73
C PRO A 215 5.64 -8.37 5.41
N SER A 216 4.76 -9.39 5.46
CA SER A 216 4.35 -10.14 4.26
C SER A 216 3.80 -9.24 3.15
N LEU A 217 3.06 -8.20 3.53
CA LEU A 217 2.50 -7.22 2.59
C LEU A 217 3.60 -6.44 1.86
N MET A 218 4.64 -6.00 2.58
CA MET A 218 5.76 -5.24 2.02
C MET A 218 6.71 -6.14 1.24
N ALA A 219 6.94 -7.39 1.68
CA ALA A 219 7.70 -8.39 0.94
C ALA A 219 7.03 -8.67 -0.42
N SER A 220 5.73 -8.96 -0.44
CA SER A 220 4.94 -9.16 -1.66
C SER A 220 4.97 -7.94 -2.59
N ALA A 221 4.89 -6.72 -2.04
CA ALA A 221 4.91 -5.50 -2.84
C ALA A 221 6.31 -5.18 -3.40
N THR A 222 7.36 -5.38 -2.58
CA THR A 222 8.76 -5.14 -2.95
C THR A 222 9.25 -6.17 -3.98
N GLU A 223 8.73 -7.40 -3.94
CA GLU A 223 8.96 -8.41 -4.96
C GLU A 223 8.55 -7.94 -6.36
N LEU A 224 7.57 -7.04 -6.50
CA LEU A 224 7.20 -6.49 -7.82
C LEU A 224 8.33 -5.65 -8.42
N VAL A 225 9.15 -4.99 -7.60
CA VAL A 225 10.34 -4.27 -8.07
C VAL A 225 11.41 -5.25 -8.53
N ILE A 226 11.67 -6.29 -7.73
CA ILE A 226 12.62 -7.36 -8.08
C ILE A 226 12.17 -8.03 -9.40
N ALA A 227 10.89 -8.38 -9.50
CA ALA A 227 10.24 -8.97 -10.67
C ALA A 227 10.32 -8.10 -11.93
N PHE A 228 10.26 -6.78 -11.78
CA PHE A 228 10.49 -5.86 -12.90
C PHE A 228 11.95 -5.93 -13.36
N VAL A 229 12.92 -5.83 -12.44
CA VAL A 229 14.36 -5.87 -12.75
C VAL A 229 14.72 -7.19 -13.43
N MET A 230 14.48 -8.32 -12.76
CA MET A 230 14.84 -9.65 -13.29
C MET A 230 14.00 -10.03 -14.53
N GLY A 231 12.77 -9.53 -14.63
CA GLY A 231 11.92 -9.74 -15.81
C GLY A 231 12.46 -9.02 -17.03
N LEU A 232 12.90 -7.77 -16.87
CA LEU A 232 13.51 -6.98 -17.95
C LEU A 232 14.82 -7.62 -18.43
N GLY A 233 15.75 -7.90 -17.51
CA GLY A 233 17.03 -8.49 -17.86
C GLY A 233 16.91 -9.91 -18.42
N GLY A 234 16.03 -10.73 -17.83
CA GLY A 234 15.71 -12.06 -18.36
C GLY A 234 15.08 -12.04 -19.74
N THR A 235 14.22 -11.06 -20.02
CA THR A 235 13.63 -10.85 -21.35
C THR A 235 14.72 -10.51 -22.37
N ILE A 236 15.60 -9.57 -22.05
CA ILE A 236 16.70 -9.17 -22.95
C ILE A 236 17.63 -10.36 -23.21
N LYS A 237 18.06 -11.07 -22.16
CA LYS A 237 18.92 -12.26 -22.30
C LYS A 237 18.26 -13.28 -23.21
N TYR A 238 17.04 -13.73 -22.91
CA TYR A 238 16.40 -14.80 -23.68
C TYR A 238 16.01 -14.35 -25.09
N ALA A 239 15.70 -13.07 -25.31
CA ALA A 239 15.46 -12.52 -26.63
C ALA A 239 16.73 -12.58 -27.48
N TRP A 240 17.90 -12.30 -26.90
CA TRP A 240 19.19 -12.44 -27.59
C TRP A 240 19.43 -13.88 -28.08
N SER A 241 18.98 -14.85 -27.30
CA SER A 241 19.06 -16.28 -27.66
C SER A 241 17.92 -16.75 -28.58
N GLY A 242 17.04 -15.85 -29.04
CA GLY A 242 15.92 -16.18 -29.93
C GLY A 242 14.79 -17.00 -29.27
N LEU A 243 14.72 -17.04 -27.94
CA LEU A 243 13.83 -17.95 -27.18
C LEU A 243 12.51 -17.31 -26.74
N VAL A 244 12.34 -15.99 -26.88
CA VAL A 244 11.15 -15.26 -26.47
C VAL A 244 10.10 -15.28 -27.58
N ASP A 245 8.96 -15.95 -27.35
CA ASP A 245 7.79 -15.81 -28.22
C ASP A 245 6.94 -14.62 -27.74
N ILE A 246 7.16 -13.47 -28.38
CA ILE A 246 6.45 -12.24 -28.02
C ILE A 246 4.93 -12.34 -28.27
N ARG A 247 4.49 -13.22 -29.18
CA ARG A 247 3.06 -13.39 -29.49
C ARG A 247 2.36 -14.01 -28.28
N LEU A 248 2.94 -15.06 -27.70
CA LEU A 248 2.46 -15.66 -26.45
C LEU A 248 2.45 -14.63 -25.32
N ALA A 249 3.56 -13.91 -25.14
CA ALA A 249 3.68 -12.92 -24.08
C ALA A 249 2.60 -11.83 -24.16
N MET A 250 2.32 -11.30 -25.36
CA MET A 250 1.32 -10.25 -25.56
C MET A 250 -0.12 -10.73 -25.38
N ILE A 251 -0.46 -11.93 -25.85
CA ILE A 251 -1.81 -12.51 -25.66
C ILE A 251 -2.07 -12.76 -24.17
N ILE A 252 -1.11 -13.36 -23.47
CA ILE A 252 -1.21 -13.59 -22.02
C ILE A 252 -1.26 -12.25 -21.28
N LEU A 253 -0.48 -11.26 -21.71
CA LEU A 253 -0.46 -9.92 -21.11
C LEU A 253 -1.84 -9.26 -21.20
N ALA A 254 -2.46 -9.31 -22.38
CA ALA A 254 -3.80 -8.76 -22.63
C ALA A 254 -4.82 -9.32 -21.65
N GLY A 255 -4.91 -10.65 -21.50
CA GLY A 255 -5.81 -11.25 -20.50
C GLY A 255 -5.43 -10.89 -19.06
N SER A 256 -4.13 -10.96 -18.75
CA SER A 256 -3.66 -10.81 -17.37
C SER A 256 -3.82 -9.41 -16.79
N LEU A 257 -3.75 -8.35 -17.61
CA LEU A 257 -3.91 -6.97 -17.15
C LEU A 257 -5.32 -6.72 -16.59
N PHE A 258 -6.35 -7.29 -17.20
CA PHE A 258 -7.72 -7.27 -16.67
C PHE A 258 -7.83 -8.10 -15.39
N GLY A 259 -7.27 -9.31 -15.40
CA GLY A 259 -7.28 -10.20 -14.25
C GLY A 259 -6.68 -9.57 -13.00
N ILE A 260 -5.52 -8.89 -13.11
CA ILE A 260 -4.84 -8.25 -11.97
C ILE A 260 -5.73 -7.23 -11.27
N GLN A 261 -6.50 -6.45 -12.02
CA GLN A 261 -7.36 -5.43 -11.44
C GLN A 261 -8.44 -6.07 -10.58
N LEU A 262 -9.10 -7.11 -11.09
CA LEU A 262 -10.10 -7.88 -10.34
C LEU A 262 -9.48 -8.60 -9.14
N GLY A 263 -8.30 -9.21 -9.31
CA GLY A 263 -7.58 -9.88 -8.24
C GLY A 263 -7.20 -8.92 -7.10
N ALA A 264 -6.69 -7.73 -7.45
CA ALA A 264 -6.32 -6.71 -6.47
C ALA A 264 -7.54 -6.21 -5.69
N ILE A 265 -8.67 -5.97 -6.37
CA ILE A 265 -9.95 -5.65 -5.72
C ILE A 265 -10.38 -6.81 -4.81
N GLY A 266 -10.23 -8.07 -5.25
CA GLY A 266 -10.52 -9.25 -4.45
C GLY A 266 -9.85 -9.23 -3.07
N THR A 267 -8.61 -8.76 -2.98
CA THR A 267 -7.89 -8.72 -1.69
C THR A 267 -8.49 -7.76 -0.66
N THR A 268 -9.28 -6.76 -1.06
CA THR A 268 -9.89 -5.81 -0.12
C THR A 268 -11.16 -6.35 0.55
N TYR A 269 -11.80 -7.37 -0.05
CA TYR A 269 -13.06 -7.94 0.43
C TYR A 269 -12.89 -9.34 1.05
N VAL A 270 -11.69 -9.92 0.99
CA VAL A 270 -11.43 -11.32 1.35
C VAL A 270 -10.48 -11.42 2.54
N LYS A 271 -10.81 -12.30 3.48
CA LYS A 271 -10.00 -12.52 4.70
C LYS A 271 -8.59 -13.04 4.34
N PRO A 272 -7.52 -12.63 5.05
CA PRO A 272 -6.15 -13.01 4.72
C PRO A 272 -5.88 -14.52 4.62
N HIS A 273 -6.52 -15.35 5.47
CA HIS A 273 -6.35 -16.81 5.41
C HIS A 273 -6.92 -17.43 4.14
N MET A 274 -7.99 -16.86 3.55
CA MET A 274 -8.56 -17.36 2.30
C MET A 274 -7.61 -17.13 1.11
N ILE A 275 -6.77 -16.10 1.18
CA ILE A 275 -5.72 -15.86 0.18
C ILE A 275 -4.73 -17.03 0.17
N LYS A 276 -4.30 -17.45 1.37
CA LYS A 276 -3.40 -18.60 1.55
C LYS A 276 -4.06 -19.92 1.10
N VAL A 277 -5.35 -20.11 1.37
CA VAL A 277 -6.11 -21.29 0.87
C VAL A 277 -6.12 -21.34 -0.65
N VAL A 278 -6.49 -20.25 -1.32
CA VAL A 278 -6.51 -20.20 -2.80
C VAL A 278 -5.14 -20.52 -3.36
N MET A 279 -4.10 -19.88 -2.82
CA MET A 279 -2.72 -20.10 -3.24
C MET A 279 -2.31 -21.56 -3.08
N GLY A 280 -2.45 -22.12 -1.87
CA GLY A 280 -2.07 -23.50 -1.57
C GLY A 280 -2.79 -24.51 -2.46
N THR A 281 -4.10 -24.35 -2.65
CA THR A 281 -4.90 -25.24 -3.50
C THR A 281 -4.44 -25.23 -4.95
N ILE A 282 -4.26 -24.04 -5.56
CA ILE A 282 -3.80 -23.94 -6.95
C ILE A 282 -2.39 -24.55 -7.07
N MET A 283 -1.50 -24.26 -6.12
CA MET A 283 -0.13 -24.79 -6.15
C MET A 283 -0.08 -26.31 -6.07
N VAL A 284 -0.86 -26.94 -5.20
CA VAL A 284 -0.92 -28.40 -5.08
C VAL A 284 -1.48 -29.02 -6.36
N LEU A 285 -2.53 -28.45 -6.95
CA LEU A 285 -3.08 -28.97 -8.20
C LEU A 285 -2.10 -28.83 -9.38
N VAL A 286 -1.39 -27.70 -9.47
CA VAL A 286 -0.33 -27.49 -10.48
C VAL A 286 0.84 -28.46 -10.26
N LEU A 287 1.22 -28.72 -9.01
CA LEU A 287 2.22 -29.72 -8.66
C LEU A 287 1.82 -31.10 -9.18
N VAL A 288 0.60 -31.56 -8.88
CA VAL A 288 0.10 -32.86 -9.36
C VAL A 288 0.09 -32.90 -10.89
N SER A 289 -0.39 -31.83 -11.54
CA SER A 289 -0.36 -31.72 -13.00
C SER A 289 1.04 -31.89 -13.57
N ARG A 290 2.07 -31.25 -13.00
CA ARG A 290 3.46 -31.39 -13.48
C ARG A 290 4.08 -32.75 -13.14
N ALA A 291 3.80 -33.28 -11.96
CA ALA A 291 4.32 -34.60 -11.55
C ALA A 291 3.88 -35.71 -12.51
N LEU A 292 2.65 -35.66 -13.02
CA LEU A 292 2.12 -36.65 -13.97
C LEU A 292 2.83 -36.68 -15.33
N VAL A 293 3.46 -35.58 -15.75
CA VAL A 293 4.14 -35.49 -17.06
C VAL A 293 5.62 -35.83 -16.96
N ILE A 294 6.19 -35.90 -15.76
CA ILE A 294 7.61 -36.28 -15.57
C ILE A 294 7.94 -37.63 -16.23
N PRO A 295 7.15 -38.72 -16.07
CA PRO A 295 7.43 -39.99 -16.75
C PRO A 295 7.47 -39.87 -18.28
N VAL A 296 6.64 -38.98 -18.85
CA VAL A 296 6.65 -38.73 -20.29
C VAL A 296 7.99 -38.15 -20.74
N HIS A 297 8.49 -37.14 -20.03
CA HIS A 297 9.78 -36.54 -20.38
C HIS A 297 10.97 -37.47 -20.11
N LEU A 298 10.90 -38.30 -19.07
CA LEU A 298 11.90 -39.35 -18.83
C LEU A 298 11.92 -40.39 -19.96
N SER A 299 10.74 -40.74 -20.50
CA SER A 299 10.63 -41.64 -21.65
C SER A 299 11.11 -40.98 -22.95
N GLU A 300 10.87 -39.67 -23.14
CA GLU A 300 11.38 -38.90 -24.29
C GLU A 300 12.92 -38.77 -24.27
N LEU A 301 13.55 -38.91 -23.11
CA LEU A 301 15.01 -38.90 -22.92
C LEU A 301 15.63 -40.31 -22.81
N GLU A 302 14.83 -41.37 -23.03
CA GLU A 302 15.29 -42.76 -22.93
C GLU A 302 15.86 -43.14 -21.54
N LEU A 303 15.49 -42.41 -20.48
CA LEU A 303 15.91 -42.68 -19.10
C LEU A 303 15.06 -43.76 -18.41
N ILE A 304 13.86 -44.00 -18.95
CA ILE A 304 12.97 -45.11 -18.57
C ILE A 304 12.50 -45.83 -19.84
N GLY A 305 11.89 -47.01 -19.69
CA GLY A 305 11.31 -47.73 -20.82
C GLY A 305 10.31 -46.88 -21.61
N THR A 306 10.28 -47.06 -22.93
CA THR A 306 9.43 -46.29 -23.85
C THR A 306 7.96 -46.47 -23.48
N LEU A 307 7.30 -45.38 -23.08
CA LEU A 307 5.88 -45.39 -22.79
C LEU A 307 5.08 -45.54 -24.09
N GLY A 308 4.09 -46.42 -24.09
CA GLY A 308 3.17 -46.56 -25.23
C GLY A 308 2.45 -45.24 -25.53
N GLY A 309 2.23 -44.94 -26.81
CA GLY A 309 1.61 -43.67 -27.25
C GLY A 309 0.26 -43.38 -26.59
N GLY A 310 -0.54 -44.43 -26.32
CA GLY A 310 -1.79 -44.30 -25.56
C GLY A 310 -1.57 -43.80 -24.12
N THR A 311 -0.59 -44.36 -23.41
CA THR A 311 -0.24 -43.93 -22.04
C THR A 311 0.28 -42.50 -22.02
N VAL A 312 1.14 -42.13 -22.98
CA VAL A 312 1.64 -40.75 -23.13
C VAL A 312 0.49 -39.77 -23.33
N ASN A 313 -0.45 -40.09 -24.22
CA ASN A 313 -1.60 -39.23 -24.49
C ASN A 313 -2.49 -39.08 -23.23
N VAL A 314 -2.78 -40.19 -22.54
CA VAL A 314 -3.55 -40.16 -21.28
C VAL A 314 -2.87 -39.27 -20.23
N LEU A 315 -1.56 -39.41 -20.00
CA LEU A 315 -0.83 -38.60 -19.02
C LEU A 315 -0.86 -37.10 -19.40
N LYS A 316 -0.63 -36.76 -20.68
CA LYS A 316 -0.68 -35.37 -21.16
C LYS A 316 -2.09 -34.78 -21.01
N THR A 317 -3.14 -35.50 -21.41
CA THR A 317 -4.54 -35.05 -21.31
C THR A 317 -4.98 -34.89 -19.87
N VAL A 318 -4.68 -35.85 -18.99
CA VAL A 318 -5.03 -35.77 -17.56
C VAL A 318 -4.29 -34.60 -16.89
N SER A 319 -2.99 -34.43 -17.17
CA SER A 319 -2.21 -33.29 -16.67
C SER A 319 -2.80 -31.95 -17.10
N PHE A 320 -3.18 -31.82 -18.37
CA PHE A 320 -3.83 -30.61 -18.90
C PHE A 320 -5.20 -30.38 -18.26
N GLY A 321 -6.00 -31.43 -18.08
CA GLY A 321 -7.29 -31.36 -17.39
C GLY A 321 -7.15 -30.88 -15.94
N ILE A 322 -6.17 -31.38 -15.20
CA ILE A 322 -5.88 -30.93 -13.82
C ILE A 322 -5.43 -29.46 -13.82
N MET A 323 -4.66 -29.01 -14.81
CA MET A 323 -4.25 -27.60 -14.94
C MET A 323 -5.46 -26.68 -15.14
N VAL A 324 -6.36 -27.04 -16.05
CA VAL A 324 -7.61 -26.29 -16.30
C VAL A 324 -8.50 -26.31 -15.06
N PHE A 325 -8.62 -27.45 -14.39
CA PHE A 325 -9.34 -27.56 -13.13
C PHE A 325 -8.74 -26.65 -12.05
N ALA A 326 -7.41 -26.64 -11.88
CA ALA A 326 -6.73 -25.77 -10.92
C ALA A 326 -7.04 -24.28 -11.15
N LEU A 327 -6.99 -23.85 -12.41
CA LEU A 327 -7.32 -22.49 -12.82
C LEU A 327 -8.79 -22.15 -12.55
N ALA A 328 -9.71 -23.05 -12.92
CA ALA A 328 -11.14 -22.89 -12.69
C ALA A 328 -11.48 -22.83 -11.20
N THR A 329 -10.92 -23.73 -10.38
CA THR A 329 -11.06 -23.73 -8.93
C THR A 329 -10.52 -22.44 -8.32
N GLY A 330 -9.35 -21.99 -8.75
CA GLY A 330 -8.75 -20.73 -8.31
C GLY A 330 -9.65 -19.52 -8.60
N ALA A 331 -10.11 -19.39 -9.85
CA ALA A 331 -11.03 -18.33 -10.26
C ALA A 331 -12.36 -18.40 -9.49
N PHE A 332 -12.93 -19.60 -9.34
CA PHE A 332 -14.18 -19.82 -8.62
C PHE A 332 -14.09 -19.39 -7.15
N ILE A 333 -13.05 -19.81 -6.42
CA ILE A 333 -12.88 -19.44 -5.01
C ILE A 333 -12.72 -17.92 -4.88
N VAL A 334 -11.92 -17.27 -5.74
CA VAL A 334 -11.72 -15.81 -5.68
C VAL A 334 -13.01 -15.06 -5.99
N LEU A 335 -13.75 -15.45 -7.03
CA LEU A 335 -15.01 -14.80 -7.41
C LEU A 335 -16.11 -15.00 -6.35
N LEU A 336 -16.21 -16.20 -5.76
CA LEU A 336 -17.13 -16.46 -4.65
C LEU A 336 -16.78 -15.65 -3.41
N ALA A 337 -15.50 -15.60 -3.05
CA ALA A 337 -15.03 -14.85 -1.90
C ALA A 337 -15.32 -13.35 -2.09
N LEU A 338 -15.10 -12.81 -3.30
CA LEU A 338 -15.45 -11.45 -3.65
C LEU A 338 -16.97 -11.20 -3.55
N ARG A 339 -17.81 -12.08 -4.14
CA ARG A 339 -19.27 -11.94 -4.08
C ARG A 339 -19.80 -12.00 -2.64
N LYS A 340 -19.24 -12.87 -1.80
CA LYS A 340 -19.60 -12.99 -0.38
C LYS A 340 -19.17 -11.75 0.40
N GLY A 341 -17.96 -11.25 0.18
CA GLY A 341 -17.46 -10.02 0.81
C GLY A 341 -18.28 -8.78 0.43
N MET A 342 -18.58 -8.61 -0.86
CA MET A 342 -19.44 -7.51 -1.34
C MET A 342 -20.87 -7.60 -0.81
N ARG A 343 -21.45 -8.80 -0.69
CA ARG A 343 -22.77 -8.99 -0.08
C ARG A 343 -22.76 -8.62 1.40
N ALA A 344 -21.79 -9.12 2.17
CA ALA A 344 -21.66 -8.79 3.59
C ALA A 344 -21.48 -7.27 3.81
N GLU A 345 -20.74 -6.60 2.94
CA GLU A 345 -20.60 -5.13 3.01
C GLU A 345 -21.90 -4.41 2.63
N ARG A 346 -22.62 -4.86 1.60
CA ARG A 346 -23.96 -4.32 1.26
C ARG A 346 -24.98 -4.54 2.38
N GLU A 347 -24.96 -5.71 3.02
CA GLU A 347 -25.81 -6.03 4.16
C GLU A 347 -25.44 -5.15 5.36
N ALA A 348 -24.14 -4.97 5.66
CA ALA A 348 -23.69 -4.05 6.70
C ALA A 348 -24.09 -2.59 6.40
N GLN A 349 -24.02 -2.17 5.13
CA GLN A 349 -24.49 -0.86 4.68
C GLN A 349 -26.01 -0.74 4.76
N ALA A 350 -26.77 -1.78 4.44
CA ALA A 350 -28.22 -1.81 4.53
C ALA A 350 -28.70 -1.78 5.99
N VAL A 351 -28.05 -2.53 6.88
CA VAL A 351 -28.29 -2.47 8.32
C VAL A 351 -27.93 -1.09 8.86
N ALA A 352 -26.79 -0.52 8.49
CA ALA A 352 -26.43 0.84 8.86
C ALA A 352 -27.40 1.90 8.30
N ALA A 353 -27.92 1.71 7.09
CA ALA A 353 -28.93 2.57 6.48
C ALA A 353 -30.31 2.43 7.14
N LEU A 354 -30.70 1.22 7.55
CA LEU A 354 -31.92 0.96 8.32
C LEU A 354 -31.82 1.55 9.73
N SER A 355 -30.65 1.44 10.38
CA SER A 355 -30.37 2.11 11.65
C SER A 355 -30.34 3.63 11.52
N ALA A 356 -29.89 4.17 10.38
CA ALA A 356 -29.95 5.60 10.07
C ALA A 356 -31.36 6.08 9.70
N ALA A 357 -32.18 5.23 9.08
CA ALA A 357 -33.58 5.50 8.70
C ALA A 357 -34.56 5.32 9.87
N ALA A 358 -34.16 4.64 10.95
CA ALA A 358 -34.92 4.54 12.20
C ALA A 358 -34.83 5.83 13.07
N VAL A 359 -34.01 6.80 12.66
CA VAL A 359 -34.07 8.17 13.17
C VAL A 359 -35.19 8.90 12.42
N PRO A 360 -36.19 9.50 13.10
CA PRO A 360 -37.34 10.08 12.42
C PRO A 360 -36.89 11.18 11.46
N SER A 361 -37.38 11.11 10.23
CA SER A 361 -37.18 12.12 9.19
C SER A 361 -37.86 13.44 9.61
N PRO A 362 -37.13 14.57 9.64
CA PRO A 362 -37.78 15.87 9.73
C PRO A 362 -38.47 16.14 8.39
N GLY A 363 -39.79 16.25 8.44
CA GLY A 363 -40.61 16.63 7.29
C GLY A 363 -40.30 18.05 6.79
N THR A 364 -40.46 18.21 5.47
CA THR A 364 -40.91 19.42 4.75
C THR A 364 -40.88 20.75 5.51
N ALA A 365 -39.67 21.23 5.79
CA ALA A 365 -39.44 22.64 6.03
C ALA A 365 -38.10 22.98 5.39
N ALA A 366 -38.09 24.04 4.60
CA ALA A 366 -36.86 24.75 4.25
C ALA A 366 -36.15 25.11 5.55
N GLN A 367 -35.17 24.30 5.97
CA GLN A 367 -34.52 24.45 7.26
C GLN A 367 -33.05 24.80 7.04
N ALA A 368 -32.71 25.91 7.68
CA ALA A 368 -31.37 26.41 7.91
C ALA A 368 -30.40 25.29 8.29
N LEU A 369 -29.11 25.53 8.04
CA LEU A 369 -28.05 24.68 8.57
C LEU A 369 -28.37 24.26 10.00
N PRO A 370 -28.18 22.96 10.35
CA PRO A 370 -28.42 22.48 11.70
C PRO A 370 -27.71 23.39 12.69
N GLN A 371 -28.44 23.84 13.71
CA GLN A 371 -27.89 24.63 14.81
C GLN A 371 -26.56 24.02 15.28
N LEU A 372 -25.56 24.89 15.40
CA LEU A 372 -24.16 24.60 15.73
C LEU A 372 -24.04 23.62 16.91
N SER A 373 -23.87 22.33 16.60
CA SER A 373 -23.32 21.30 17.49
C SER A 373 -21.88 21.69 17.89
N PRO A 374 -21.25 21.13 18.94
CA PRO A 374 -20.00 21.65 19.56
C PRO A 374 -18.71 21.59 18.70
N LEU A 375 -18.83 21.41 17.38
CA LEU A 375 -17.71 21.43 16.43
C LEU A 375 -17.06 22.82 16.39
N GLY A 376 -15.75 22.86 16.62
CA GLY A 376 -14.94 24.08 16.53
C GLY A 376 -14.96 24.98 17.77
N ARG A 377 -15.28 24.44 18.96
CA ARG A 377 -15.08 25.16 20.24
C ARG A 377 -13.61 25.19 20.67
N PHE A 378 -12.88 24.10 20.41
CA PHE A 378 -11.46 23.94 20.75
C PHE A 378 -11.20 24.21 22.23
N GLU A 379 -11.91 23.51 23.10
CA GLU A 379 -11.82 23.63 24.57
C GLU A 379 -10.63 22.84 25.14
N ARG A 380 -10.16 21.80 24.44
CA ARG A 380 -9.11 20.87 24.91
C ARG A 380 -8.12 20.57 23.78
N ILE A 381 -6.98 21.24 23.81
CA ILE A 381 -6.00 21.19 22.73
C ILE A 381 -4.80 20.35 23.16
N LEU A 382 -4.43 19.36 22.34
CA LEU A 382 -3.17 18.63 22.48
C LEU A 382 -2.13 19.19 21.51
N VAL A 383 -0.96 19.58 22.00
CA VAL A 383 0.19 19.98 21.18
C VAL A 383 1.28 18.93 21.30
N ALA A 384 1.67 18.34 20.18
CA ALA A 384 2.79 17.41 20.14
C ALA A 384 4.05 18.08 19.60
N SER A 385 5.16 17.96 20.34
CA SER A 385 6.43 18.62 20.03
C SER A 385 7.63 17.70 20.28
N ASP A 386 8.53 17.62 19.30
CA ASP A 386 9.78 16.84 19.36
C ASP A 386 11.01 17.71 19.65
N ALA A 387 10.81 18.88 20.27
CA ALA A 387 11.83 19.92 20.50
C ALA A 387 12.58 20.40 19.24
N SER A 388 12.08 20.08 18.04
CA SER A 388 12.70 20.48 16.79
C SER A 388 12.25 21.86 16.34
N GLU A 389 13.04 22.48 15.45
CA GLU A 389 12.64 23.70 14.77
C GLU A 389 11.34 23.56 13.95
N TYR A 390 10.91 22.32 13.65
CA TYR A 390 9.70 22.03 12.88
C TYR A 390 8.45 21.94 13.75
N SER A 391 8.56 21.59 15.04
CA SER A 391 7.46 21.62 15.99
C SER A 391 7.24 23.00 16.61
N ALA A 392 8.22 23.91 16.52
CA ALA A 392 8.11 25.27 17.03
C ALA A 392 6.88 26.05 16.50
N GLY A 393 6.51 25.83 15.23
CA GLY A 393 5.29 26.40 14.67
C GLY A 393 4.03 25.88 15.37
N ALA A 394 3.96 24.57 15.61
CA ALA A 394 2.83 23.94 16.28
C ALA A 394 2.67 24.39 17.74
N VAL A 395 3.79 24.55 18.47
CA VAL A 395 3.77 25.10 19.83
C VAL A 395 3.21 26.52 19.83
N ARG A 396 3.75 27.40 18.99
CA ARG A 396 3.32 28.80 18.90
C ARG A 396 1.84 28.93 18.54
N GLU A 397 1.39 28.24 17.50
CA GLU A 397 0.00 28.35 17.05
C GLU A 397 -0.97 27.60 17.98
N GLY A 398 -0.54 26.50 18.61
CA GLY A 398 -1.32 25.81 19.62
C GLY A 398 -1.58 26.67 20.85
N LEU A 399 -0.55 27.37 21.35
CA LEU A 399 -0.67 28.35 22.44
C LEU A 399 -1.59 29.52 22.06
N ARG A 400 -1.38 30.10 20.87
CA ARG A 400 -2.20 31.21 20.38
C ARG A 400 -3.67 30.82 20.25
N LEU A 401 -3.94 29.62 19.74
CA LEU A 401 -5.30 29.12 19.58
C LEU A 401 -5.93 28.80 20.93
N ALA A 402 -5.18 28.21 21.87
CA ALA A 402 -5.65 27.96 23.22
C ALA A 402 -6.02 29.26 23.94
N GLN A 403 -5.19 30.30 23.81
CA GLN A 403 -5.46 31.63 24.36
C GLN A 403 -6.74 32.25 23.76
N ARG A 404 -6.91 32.18 22.43
CA ARG A 404 -8.10 32.71 21.75
C ARG A 404 -9.39 31.94 22.08
N CYS A 405 -9.29 30.64 22.34
CA CYS A 405 -10.44 29.80 22.64
C CYS A 405 -10.74 29.68 24.14
N GLY A 406 -9.83 30.12 25.03
CA GLY A 406 -9.93 29.83 26.45
C GLY A 406 -9.73 28.35 26.76
N ALA A 407 -8.92 27.66 25.95
CA ALA A 407 -8.76 26.22 25.98
C ALA A 407 -7.78 25.77 27.08
N ARG A 408 -7.96 24.54 27.56
CA ARG A 408 -6.91 23.82 28.28
C ARG A 408 -5.95 23.19 27.27
N LEU A 409 -4.65 23.33 27.53
CA LEU A 409 -3.59 22.79 26.70
C LEU A 409 -2.96 21.57 27.40
N ARG A 410 -2.70 20.50 26.64
CA ARG A 410 -1.73 19.48 27.04
C ARG A 410 -0.59 19.45 26.03
N ALA A 411 0.62 19.66 26.50
CA ALA A 411 1.82 19.54 25.70
C ALA A 411 2.46 18.17 25.91
N VAL A 412 2.74 17.48 24.80
CA VAL A 412 3.38 16.17 24.84
C VAL A 412 4.69 16.17 24.06
N THR A 413 5.70 15.54 24.64
CA THR A 413 6.97 15.26 23.97
C THR A 413 7.24 13.78 23.99
N PHE A 414 7.60 13.25 22.82
CA PHE A 414 7.82 11.83 22.65
C PHE A 414 9.30 11.49 22.79
N VAL A 415 9.58 10.43 23.54
CA VAL A 415 10.90 9.81 23.66
C VAL A 415 10.79 8.37 23.14
N ALA A 416 11.63 8.02 22.18
CA ALA A 416 11.61 6.68 21.59
C ALA A 416 12.05 5.65 22.65
N GLY A 417 11.19 4.68 22.92
CA GLY A 417 11.47 3.62 23.88
C GLY A 417 11.97 2.36 23.18
N ASP A 418 13.25 2.31 22.81
CA ASP A 418 13.92 1.06 22.46
C ASP A 418 14.50 0.45 23.75
N LEU A 419 13.75 -0.47 24.36
CA LEU A 419 14.11 -1.14 25.63
C LEU A 419 15.00 -2.40 25.45
N GLU A 420 15.78 -2.52 24.38
CA GLU A 420 16.55 -3.76 24.10
C GLU A 420 18.07 -3.57 23.96
N ASP A 421 18.67 -2.53 24.55
CA ASP A 421 20.14 -2.38 24.61
C ASP A 421 20.63 -2.31 26.07
N GLU A 422 21.12 -3.44 26.60
CA GLU A 422 21.67 -3.52 27.97
C GLU A 422 22.93 -2.62 28.09
N GLY A 423 22.88 -1.66 29.02
CA GLY A 423 24.03 -0.92 29.55
C GLY A 423 24.29 0.48 28.95
N LEU A 424 24.30 0.63 27.63
CA LEU A 424 24.55 1.93 26.96
C LEU A 424 23.26 2.73 26.68
N GLY A 425 22.12 2.05 26.54
CA GLY A 425 20.82 2.66 26.27
C GLY A 425 20.25 3.43 27.46
N GLU A 426 20.51 3.00 28.70
CA GLU A 426 19.88 3.61 29.88
C GLU A 426 20.35 5.05 30.13
N GLN A 427 21.64 5.34 29.94
CA GLN A 427 22.16 6.71 30.07
C GLN A 427 21.69 7.62 28.93
N ALA A 428 21.61 7.09 27.70
CA ALA A 428 21.10 7.83 26.54
C ALA A 428 19.60 8.14 26.71
N LEU A 429 18.80 7.16 27.14
CA LEU A 429 17.38 7.31 27.44
C LEU A 429 17.16 8.30 28.59
N ARG A 430 17.94 8.22 29.67
CA ARG A 430 17.88 9.21 30.77
C ARG A 430 18.15 10.63 30.26
N ARG A 431 19.18 10.82 29.44
CA ARG A 431 19.48 12.12 28.81
C ARG A 431 18.33 12.60 27.92
N GLU A 432 17.73 11.73 27.12
CA GLU A 432 16.61 12.07 26.24
C GLU A 432 15.35 12.43 27.04
N LEU A 433 15.07 11.71 28.13
CA LEU A 433 14.00 12.04 29.07
C LEU A 433 14.23 13.38 29.77
N ASP A 434 15.45 13.66 30.21
CA ASP A 434 15.78 14.94 30.86
C ASP A 434 15.67 16.10 29.86
N MET A 435 16.13 15.94 28.63
CA MET A 435 15.94 16.93 27.56
C MET A 435 14.46 17.14 27.22
N ALA A 436 13.66 16.08 27.19
CA ALA A 436 12.21 16.17 26.97
C ALA A 436 11.51 16.94 28.10
N ARG A 437 11.90 16.70 29.36
CA ARG A 437 11.39 17.43 30.53
C ARG A 437 11.74 18.92 30.47
N VAL A 438 13.00 19.25 30.20
CA VAL A 438 13.44 20.65 30.05
C VAL A 438 12.66 21.37 28.95
N HIS A 439 12.41 20.70 27.82
CA HIS A 439 11.61 21.26 26.73
C HIS A 439 10.15 21.49 27.13
N LEU A 440 9.54 20.54 27.85
CA LEU A 440 8.17 20.69 28.36
C LEU A 440 8.06 21.79 29.44
N ASP A 441 9.06 21.94 30.31
CA ASP A 441 9.12 23.02 31.30
C ASP A 441 9.15 24.40 30.62
N GLN A 442 9.93 24.54 29.55
CA GLN A 442 9.96 25.76 28.74
C GLN A 442 8.60 26.04 28.08
N LEU A 443 7.92 25.02 27.57
CA LEU A 443 6.60 25.17 26.97
C LEU A 443 5.56 25.54 28.04
N SER A 444 5.60 24.90 29.21
CA SER A 444 4.75 25.24 30.36
C SER A 444 4.94 26.70 30.79
N ALA A 445 6.18 27.18 30.84
CA ALA A 445 6.47 28.58 31.13
C ALA A 445 5.92 29.54 30.06
N GLN A 446 6.03 29.17 28.77
CA GLN A 446 5.41 29.95 27.67
C GLN A 446 3.88 29.98 27.79
N ALA A 447 3.26 28.86 28.18
CA ALA A 447 1.82 28.79 28.39
C ALA A 447 1.36 29.64 29.57
N ALA A 448 2.08 29.58 30.70
CA ALA A 448 1.83 30.42 31.86
C ALA A 448 1.95 31.90 31.52
N ALA A 449 2.98 32.30 30.77
CA ALA A 449 3.15 33.67 30.31
C ALA A 449 2.01 34.14 29.37
N ALA A 450 1.40 33.22 28.62
CA ALA A 450 0.25 33.48 27.76
C ALA A 450 -1.11 33.38 28.49
N GLY A 451 -1.13 33.03 29.78
CA GLY A 451 -2.35 32.82 30.55
C GLY A 451 -3.13 31.56 30.17
N VAL A 452 -2.47 30.55 29.59
CA VAL A 452 -3.07 29.30 29.12
C VAL A 452 -2.84 28.18 30.15
N PRO A 453 -3.89 27.53 30.68
CA PRO A 453 -3.74 26.35 31.53
C PRO A 453 -3.06 25.22 30.74
N CYS A 454 -1.89 24.77 31.19
CA CYS A 454 -1.09 23.78 30.48
C CYS A 454 -0.67 22.60 31.36
N GLU A 455 -0.99 21.40 30.91
CA GLU A 455 -0.44 20.14 31.42
C GLU A 455 0.69 19.68 30.50
N THR A 456 1.68 18.96 31.03
CA THR A 456 2.83 18.48 30.28
C THR A 456 3.05 16.99 30.52
N GLU A 457 3.26 16.21 29.47
CA GLU A 457 3.48 14.76 29.57
C GLU A 457 4.64 14.31 28.66
N VAL A 458 5.56 13.50 29.22
CA VAL A 458 6.60 12.82 28.42
C VAL A 458 6.09 11.44 28.04
N VAL A 459 5.91 11.22 26.75
CA VAL A 459 5.28 10.01 26.21
C VAL A 459 6.36 9.07 25.69
N GLN A 460 6.37 7.83 26.18
CA GLN A 460 7.31 6.81 25.75
C GLN A 460 6.64 5.75 24.86
N GLY A 461 7.33 5.26 23.83
CA GLY A 461 6.85 4.14 23.04
C GLY A 461 7.60 3.92 21.75
N VAL A 462 7.09 3.00 20.92
CA VAL A 462 7.66 2.67 19.60
C VAL A 462 6.94 3.45 18.47
N SER A 463 5.65 3.75 18.66
CA SER A 463 4.80 4.38 17.64
C SER A 463 4.32 5.76 18.08
N VAL A 464 4.96 6.81 17.56
CA VAL A 464 4.67 8.22 17.90
C VAL A 464 3.19 8.56 17.69
N HIS A 465 2.64 8.22 16.52
CA HIS A 465 1.26 8.60 16.16
C HIS A 465 0.21 7.88 17.02
N GLU A 466 0.37 6.58 17.29
CA GLU A 466 -0.55 5.81 18.15
C GLU A 466 -0.59 6.42 19.56
N ARG A 467 0.58 6.73 20.12
CA ARG A 467 0.66 7.34 21.44
C ARG A 467 0.08 8.76 21.48
N ILE A 468 0.28 9.59 20.46
CA ILE A 468 -0.38 10.91 20.38
C ILE A 468 -1.90 10.76 20.33
N VAL A 469 -2.41 9.75 19.62
CA VAL A 469 -3.86 9.48 19.57
C VAL A 469 -4.36 9.03 20.95
N GLU A 470 -3.70 8.08 21.60
CA GLU A 470 -4.05 7.65 22.96
C GLU A 470 -4.06 8.80 23.96
N GLU A 471 -3.04 9.67 23.95
CA GLU A 471 -3.00 10.84 24.83
C GLU A 471 -4.13 11.83 24.53
N SER A 472 -4.46 12.01 23.24
CA SER A 472 -5.58 12.86 22.85
C SER A 472 -6.92 12.27 23.32
N GLU A 473 -7.09 10.95 23.31
CA GLU A 473 -8.28 10.28 23.83
C GLU A 473 -8.38 10.39 25.35
N GLN A 474 -7.27 10.23 26.07
CA GLN A 474 -7.23 10.34 27.53
C GLN A 474 -7.66 11.74 28.01
N MET A 475 -7.17 12.79 27.36
CA MET A 475 -7.59 14.16 27.69
C MET A 475 -8.90 14.58 27.00
N GLN A 476 -9.46 13.72 26.14
CA GLN A 476 -10.63 14.01 25.31
C GLN A 476 -10.44 15.27 24.44
N ALA A 477 -9.26 15.40 23.83
CA ALA A 477 -8.92 16.55 23.00
C ALA A 477 -9.93 16.72 21.85
N ASP A 478 -10.28 17.97 21.54
CA ASP A 478 -11.06 18.30 20.34
C ASP A 478 -10.18 18.81 19.19
N LEU A 479 -8.89 19.05 19.47
CA LEU A 479 -7.88 19.43 18.49
C LEU A 479 -6.49 18.88 18.84
N ILE A 480 -5.83 18.28 17.86
CA ILE A 480 -4.40 17.95 17.92
C ILE A 480 -3.62 18.94 17.04
N VAL A 481 -2.55 19.53 17.56
CA VAL A 481 -1.68 20.46 16.85
C VAL A 481 -0.30 19.84 16.69
N VAL A 482 0.18 19.74 15.44
CA VAL A 482 1.47 19.13 15.10
C VAL A 482 2.25 19.94 14.09
N GLY A 483 3.58 19.86 14.20
CA GLY A 483 4.49 20.49 13.26
C GLY A 483 4.55 19.76 11.91
N ARG A 484 5.07 20.46 10.89
CA ARG A 484 5.39 19.87 9.59
C ARG A 484 6.87 20.06 9.25
N ARG A 485 7.56 18.96 8.92
CA ARG A 485 8.92 19.00 8.38
C ARG A 485 8.93 19.49 6.92
N GLY A 486 9.79 20.47 6.61
CA GLY A 486 9.86 21.15 5.29
C GLY A 486 10.76 20.45 4.26
N ARG A 487 10.67 20.85 2.98
CA ARG A 487 11.34 20.20 1.81
C ARG A 487 12.77 20.69 1.47
N ARG A 488 13.38 21.61 2.24
CA ARG A 488 14.58 22.36 1.78
C ARG A 488 15.95 21.66 1.91
N ARG A 489 16.02 20.43 2.43
CA ARG A 489 17.23 19.59 2.31
C ARG A 489 16.90 18.36 1.47
N LEU A 490 17.68 18.15 0.41
CA LEU A 490 17.58 17.00 -0.51
C LEU A 490 17.75 15.63 0.17
N THR A 491 18.01 15.60 1.48
CA THR A 491 17.92 14.42 2.34
C THR A 491 16.60 14.42 3.12
N ARG A 492 15.72 13.47 2.78
CA ARG A 492 14.44 13.12 3.44
C ARG A 492 13.24 14.02 3.14
N MET A 493 12.72 13.89 1.92
CA MET A 493 11.33 14.23 1.58
C MET A 493 10.33 13.37 2.38
N MET A 494 9.79 13.89 3.49
CA MET A 494 8.53 13.42 4.06
C MET A 494 7.85 14.59 4.77
N VAL A 495 6.60 14.92 4.41
CA VAL A 495 5.63 15.18 5.47
C VAL A 495 5.64 13.90 6.29
N GLY A 496 6.09 13.98 7.55
CA GLY A 496 6.44 12.81 8.35
C GLY A 496 5.33 11.77 8.30
N ASP A 497 5.68 10.51 8.06
CA ASP A 497 4.75 9.36 8.08
C ASP A 497 3.79 9.46 9.29
N VAL A 498 4.33 9.94 10.42
CA VAL A 498 3.61 10.25 11.66
C VAL A 498 2.43 11.21 11.46
N THR A 499 2.60 12.36 10.78
CA THR A 499 1.52 13.36 10.61
C THR A 499 0.37 12.80 9.77
N LEU A 500 0.67 12.09 8.67
CA LEU A 500 -0.38 11.52 7.81
C LEU A 500 -1.12 10.40 8.53
N ARG A 501 -0.40 9.51 9.22
CA ARG A 501 -1.01 8.43 10.04
C ARG A 501 -1.83 8.99 11.19
N LEU A 502 -1.34 10.06 11.83
CA LEU A 502 -2.05 10.76 12.90
C LEU A 502 -3.39 11.32 12.40
N ILE A 503 -3.41 12.02 11.27
CA ILE A 503 -4.68 12.53 10.70
C ILE A 503 -5.63 11.37 10.37
N GLY A 504 -5.12 10.25 9.86
CA GLY A 504 -5.92 9.05 9.58
C GLY A 504 -6.58 8.46 10.84
N SER A 505 -5.81 8.33 11.92
CA SER A 505 -6.21 7.63 13.16
C SER A 505 -6.86 8.51 14.23
N ALA A 506 -6.64 9.84 14.21
CA ALA A 506 -7.20 10.74 15.21
C ALA A 506 -8.74 10.76 15.20
N HIS A 507 -9.33 10.76 16.40
CA HIS A 507 -10.77 10.90 16.61
C HIS A 507 -11.24 12.37 16.50
N CYS A 508 -10.34 13.33 16.67
CA CYS A 508 -10.63 14.77 16.63
C CYS A 508 -9.96 15.49 15.44
N SER A 509 -10.21 16.80 15.31
CA SER A 509 -9.59 17.61 14.24
C SER A 509 -8.07 17.71 14.43
N VAL A 510 -7.33 17.89 13.34
CA VAL A 510 -5.86 18.00 13.37
C VAL A 510 -5.41 19.27 12.66
N LEU A 511 -4.69 20.13 13.38
CA LEU A 511 -4.04 21.32 12.86
C LEU A 511 -2.56 21.03 12.57
N VAL A 512 -2.18 21.07 11.30
CA VAL A 512 -0.81 20.90 10.84
C VAL A 512 -0.19 22.25 10.57
N VAL A 513 0.91 22.55 11.26
CA VAL A 513 1.55 23.87 11.24
C VAL A 513 2.97 23.79 10.68
N PRO A 514 3.21 24.31 9.47
CA PRO A 514 4.58 24.52 8.98
C PRO A 514 5.36 25.47 9.88
N ARG A 515 6.69 25.28 9.99
CA ARG A 515 7.58 26.08 10.86
C ARG A 515 7.31 27.60 10.84
N ALA A 516 7.23 28.18 9.64
CA ALA A 516 7.09 29.62 9.43
C ALA A 516 5.63 30.08 9.25
N ALA A 517 4.65 29.17 9.36
CA ALA A 517 3.25 29.54 9.24
C ALA A 517 2.77 30.23 10.53
N GLU A 518 1.96 31.26 10.39
CA GLU A 518 1.33 31.96 11.51
C GLU A 518 -0.13 32.19 11.20
N VAL A 519 -1.03 31.66 12.03
CA VAL A 519 -2.48 31.84 11.90
C VAL A 519 -2.85 33.12 12.63
N ARG A 520 -2.74 34.25 11.93
CA ARG A 520 -3.05 35.58 12.50
C ARG A 520 -4.55 35.88 12.44
N GLY A 521 -5.28 35.24 11.53
CA GLY A 521 -6.69 35.55 11.25
C GLY A 521 -6.84 36.53 10.09
N ARG A 522 -5.87 36.60 9.17
CA ARG A 522 -5.94 37.52 8.03
C ARG A 522 -6.99 37.11 7.03
N ARG A 523 -7.01 35.81 6.69
CA ARG A 523 -7.98 35.21 5.78
C ARG A 523 -7.88 33.70 5.84
N PHE A 524 -9.03 33.04 5.88
CA PHE A 524 -9.10 31.59 5.79
C PHE A 524 -9.54 31.18 4.39
N VAL A 525 -8.99 30.06 3.90
CA VAL A 525 -9.55 29.35 2.76
C VAL A 525 -10.28 28.13 3.26
N LEU A 526 -11.57 28.02 2.95
CA LEU A 526 -12.38 26.84 3.21
C LEU A 526 -12.54 26.05 1.92
N ALA A 527 -11.97 24.85 1.86
CA ALA A 527 -12.15 23.94 0.73
C ALA A 527 -13.31 22.97 1.00
N SER A 528 -14.31 22.96 0.12
CA SER A 528 -15.48 22.07 0.23
C SER A 528 -15.89 21.45 -1.11
N ASP A 529 -16.19 20.17 -1.06
CA ASP A 529 -16.80 19.38 -2.13
C ASP A 529 -18.31 19.19 -1.93
N GLY A 530 -18.89 19.87 -0.92
CA GLY A 530 -20.31 19.76 -0.57
C GLY A 530 -20.69 18.50 0.22
N SER A 531 -19.70 17.65 0.55
CA SER A 531 -19.92 16.48 1.39
C SER A 531 -20.16 16.86 2.86
N ARG A 532 -20.63 15.89 3.66
CA ARG A 532 -20.77 16.07 5.13
C ARG A 532 -19.47 16.53 5.82
N PHE A 533 -18.32 16.15 5.29
CA PHE A 533 -17.02 16.55 5.84
C PHE A 533 -16.65 17.97 5.43
N GLY A 534 -17.00 18.37 4.21
CA GLY A 534 -16.92 19.76 3.75
C GLY A 534 -17.86 20.67 4.57
N ASP A 535 -19.06 20.19 4.90
CA ASP A 535 -20.01 20.92 5.74
C ASP A 535 -19.52 21.03 7.19
N ALA A 536 -18.96 19.97 7.77
CA ALA A 536 -18.30 20.03 9.08
C ALA A 536 -17.11 21.01 9.08
N ALA A 537 -16.32 21.02 8.00
CA ALA A 537 -15.24 21.98 7.83
C ALA A 537 -15.76 23.42 7.72
N ALA A 538 -16.90 23.65 7.09
CA ALA A 538 -17.54 24.96 7.01
C ALA A 538 -17.97 25.48 8.39
N VAL A 539 -18.58 24.61 9.21
CA VAL A 539 -18.97 24.94 10.59
C VAL A 539 -17.74 25.32 11.43
N VAL A 540 -16.70 24.50 11.39
CA VAL A 540 -15.46 24.75 12.14
C VAL A 540 -14.75 26.02 11.66
N ALA A 541 -14.67 26.23 10.33
CA ALA A 541 -14.10 27.44 9.76
C ALA A 541 -14.87 28.68 10.21
N GLY A 542 -16.20 28.61 10.23
CA GLY A 542 -17.05 29.71 10.66
C GLY A 542 -16.86 30.07 12.14
N SER A 543 -16.83 29.07 13.02
CA SER A 543 -16.55 29.25 14.46
C SER A 543 -15.20 29.93 14.68
N LEU A 544 -14.14 29.45 14.01
CA LEU A 544 -12.80 30.01 14.14
C LEU A 544 -12.71 31.41 13.54
N ALA A 545 -13.34 31.64 12.39
CA ALA A 545 -13.35 32.94 11.71
C ALA A 545 -14.03 34.01 12.56
N ARG A 546 -15.14 33.68 13.21
CA ARG A 546 -15.82 34.59 14.14
C ARG A 546 -14.91 35.03 15.29
N ARG A 547 -14.16 34.10 15.87
CA ARG A 547 -13.20 34.38 16.97
C ARG A 547 -11.98 35.18 16.51
N CYS A 548 -11.62 35.05 15.24
CA CYS A 548 -10.44 35.72 14.67
C CYS A 548 -10.79 36.98 13.88
N GLU A 549 -12.07 37.31 13.75
CA GLU A 549 -12.60 38.32 12.81
C GLU A 549 -12.05 38.13 11.37
N ALA A 550 -11.84 36.87 10.99
CA ALA A 550 -11.16 36.53 9.75
C ALA A 550 -12.17 36.36 8.59
N PRO A 551 -11.97 37.01 7.43
CA PRO A 551 -12.77 36.72 6.25
C PRO A 551 -12.48 35.31 5.72
N ILE A 552 -13.47 34.67 5.09
CA ILE A 552 -13.35 33.34 4.49
C ILE A 552 -13.47 33.42 2.96
N THR A 553 -12.54 32.80 2.25
CA THR A 553 -12.70 32.45 0.83
C THR A 553 -13.14 30.98 0.75
N VAL A 554 -14.37 30.74 0.29
CA VAL A 554 -14.92 29.40 0.05
C VAL A 554 -14.53 28.94 -1.34
N VAL A 555 -13.88 27.79 -1.43
CA VAL A 555 -13.38 27.19 -2.66
C VAL A 555 -14.00 25.83 -2.88
N SER A 556 -14.58 25.62 -4.05
CA SER A 556 -14.93 24.29 -4.56
C SER A 556 -14.21 24.04 -5.89
N VAL A 557 -13.71 22.83 -6.09
CA VAL A 557 -12.94 22.50 -7.30
C VAL A 557 -13.70 21.48 -8.14
N ALA A 558 -14.04 21.87 -9.36
CA ALA A 558 -14.65 21.00 -10.35
C ALA A 558 -13.55 20.25 -11.14
N VAL A 559 -13.75 18.95 -11.34
CA VAL A 559 -12.91 18.15 -12.24
C VAL A 559 -13.30 18.48 -13.69
N PRO A 560 -12.33 18.76 -14.60
CA PRO A 560 -12.62 19.05 -15.99
C PRO A 560 -13.53 17.98 -16.61
N SER A 561 -14.68 18.42 -17.12
CA SER A 561 -15.72 17.57 -17.71
C SER A 561 -16.35 18.33 -18.87
N PRO A 562 -16.73 17.67 -19.98
CA PRO A 562 -17.54 18.30 -21.02
C PRO A 562 -18.92 18.77 -20.54
N ALA A 563 -19.35 18.36 -19.34
CA ALA A 563 -20.66 18.66 -18.78
C ALA A 563 -20.61 19.89 -17.84
N GLU A 564 -21.35 20.95 -18.19
CA GLU A 564 -21.56 22.17 -17.37
C GLU A 564 -22.16 21.87 -15.98
N THR A 565 -22.81 20.71 -15.83
CA THR A 565 -23.48 20.26 -14.61
C THR A 565 -22.58 20.26 -13.37
N ARG A 566 -21.31 19.81 -13.50
CA ARG A 566 -20.41 19.74 -12.33
C ARG A 566 -19.93 21.11 -11.85
N ARG A 567 -19.78 22.07 -12.78
CA ARG A 567 -19.43 23.45 -12.43
C ARG A 567 -20.60 24.11 -11.71
N GLN A 568 -21.83 23.84 -12.15
CA GLN A 568 -23.06 24.28 -11.48
C GLN A 568 -23.22 23.65 -10.08
N GLU A 569 -22.93 22.35 -9.91
CA GLU A 569 -22.93 21.70 -8.59
C GLU A 569 -21.93 22.35 -7.63
N ALA A 570 -20.67 22.54 -8.08
CA ALA A 570 -19.64 23.22 -7.29
C ALA A 570 -20.04 24.66 -6.93
N ARG A 571 -20.68 25.37 -7.86
CA ARG A 571 -21.24 26.71 -7.61
C ARG A 571 -22.33 26.66 -6.54
N GLY A 572 -23.24 25.70 -6.61
CA GLY A 572 -24.29 25.49 -5.62
C GLY A 572 -23.74 25.23 -4.21
N VAL A 573 -22.66 24.45 -4.09
CA VAL A 573 -21.95 24.24 -2.82
C VAL A 573 -21.38 25.54 -2.28
N VAL A 574 -20.66 26.29 -3.11
CA VAL A 574 -20.06 27.57 -2.74
C VAL A 574 -21.14 28.57 -2.28
N ASP A 575 -22.19 28.77 -3.06
CA ASP A 575 -23.25 29.73 -2.78
C ASP A 575 -24.05 29.35 -1.52
N ARG A 576 -24.22 28.05 -1.25
CA ARG A 576 -24.84 27.55 -0.01
C ARG A 576 -23.99 27.92 1.22
N ILE A 577 -22.68 27.63 1.17
CA ILE A 577 -21.77 27.87 2.30
C ILE A 577 -21.54 29.37 2.51
N VAL A 578 -21.40 30.16 1.45
CA VAL A 578 -21.23 31.63 1.56
C VAL A 578 -22.46 32.26 2.20
N ARG A 579 -23.68 31.89 1.76
CA ARG A 579 -24.92 32.40 2.38
C ARG A 579 -25.03 32.05 3.85
N ALA A 580 -24.66 30.83 4.20
CA ALA A 580 -24.61 30.38 5.58
C ALA A 580 -23.65 31.19 6.45
N LEU A 581 -22.39 31.36 6.01
CA LEU A 581 -21.39 32.14 6.73
C LEU A 581 -21.81 33.62 6.86
N ALA A 582 -22.42 34.18 5.81
CA ALA A 582 -22.94 35.54 5.83
C ALA A 582 -24.10 35.72 6.82
N ALA A 583 -25.02 34.75 6.91
CA ALA A 583 -26.09 34.74 7.92
C ALA A 583 -25.53 34.70 9.36
N ASP A 584 -24.34 34.13 9.53
CA ASP A 584 -23.57 34.07 10.77
C ASP A 584 -22.67 35.29 11.01
N GLY A 585 -22.80 36.35 10.20
CA GLY A 585 -22.04 37.60 10.32
C GLY A 585 -20.58 37.52 9.85
N ILE A 586 -20.21 36.47 9.12
CA ILE A 586 -18.82 36.24 8.67
C ILE A 586 -18.67 36.72 7.24
N ALA A 587 -17.68 37.60 6.99
CA ALA A 587 -17.35 38.06 5.65
C ALA A 587 -16.85 36.89 4.79
N ALA A 588 -17.68 36.42 3.86
CA ALA A 588 -17.37 35.28 3.01
C ALA A 588 -17.50 35.60 1.51
N GLN A 589 -16.55 35.13 0.72
CA GLN A 589 -16.62 35.16 -0.75
C GLN A 589 -16.40 33.77 -1.33
N GLY A 590 -16.98 33.51 -2.50
CA GLY A 590 -16.99 32.18 -3.11
C GLY A 590 -16.28 32.13 -4.46
N THR A 591 -15.54 31.05 -4.73
CA THR A 591 -14.93 30.80 -6.05
C THR A 591 -14.99 29.32 -6.40
N VAL A 592 -15.32 29.04 -7.66
CA VAL A 592 -15.22 27.71 -8.26
C VAL A 592 -13.95 27.67 -9.09
N LEU A 593 -13.11 26.67 -8.85
CA LEU A 593 -11.87 26.45 -9.58
C LEU A 593 -11.95 25.17 -10.41
N GLU A 594 -11.06 25.03 -11.38
CA GLU A 594 -10.95 23.83 -12.19
C GLU A 594 -9.56 23.22 -12.12
N GLY A 595 -9.50 21.89 -12.24
CA GLY A 595 -8.26 21.14 -12.29
C GLY A 595 -8.01 20.30 -11.03
N PRO A 596 -6.74 19.93 -10.75
CA PRO A 596 -6.41 19.10 -9.60
C PRO A 596 -6.72 19.83 -8.28
N ALA A 597 -7.71 19.34 -7.53
CA ALA A 597 -8.23 20.03 -6.35
C ALA A 597 -7.17 20.46 -5.32
N GLY A 598 -6.24 19.57 -4.97
CA GLY A 598 -5.18 19.92 -4.03
C GLY A 598 -4.27 21.05 -4.51
N ASP A 599 -4.05 21.21 -5.81
CA ASP A 599 -3.21 22.28 -6.37
C ASP A 599 -3.99 23.58 -6.48
N ALA A 600 -5.23 23.51 -6.94
CA ALA A 600 -6.14 24.66 -7.01
C ALA A 600 -6.38 25.29 -5.63
N ILE A 601 -6.56 24.48 -4.58
CA ILE A 601 -6.73 24.95 -3.19
C ILE A 601 -5.47 25.69 -2.72
N VAL A 602 -4.28 25.16 -3.03
CA VAL A 602 -3.00 25.78 -2.62
C VAL A 602 -2.79 27.11 -3.35
N SER A 603 -3.08 27.17 -4.65
CA SER A 603 -3.03 28.42 -5.41
C SER A 603 -4.01 29.45 -4.84
N ALA A 604 -5.26 29.06 -4.57
CA ALA A 604 -6.26 29.96 -4.00
C ALA A 604 -5.85 30.50 -2.61
N ALA A 605 -5.20 29.68 -1.79
CA ALA A 605 -4.65 30.12 -0.51
C ALA A 605 -3.51 31.14 -0.69
N ALA A 606 -2.62 30.93 -1.67
CA ALA A 606 -1.56 31.88 -1.98
C ALA A 606 -2.12 33.20 -2.54
N ASP A 607 -3.03 33.13 -3.52
CA ASP A 607 -3.59 34.29 -4.22
C ASP A 607 -4.42 35.18 -3.27
N SER A 608 -5.11 34.57 -2.32
CA SER A 608 -5.91 35.29 -1.32
C SER A 608 -5.10 35.74 -0.10
N GLY A 609 -3.82 35.39 0.01
CA GLY A 609 -3.00 35.70 1.17
C GLY A 609 -3.49 35.00 2.46
N ALA A 610 -4.08 33.81 2.31
CA ALA A 610 -4.65 33.07 3.42
C ALA A 610 -3.56 32.55 4.37
N ASP A 611 -3.84 32.60 5.67
CA ASP A 611 -2.94 32.08 6.70
C ASP A 611 -3.38 30.72 7.28
N LEU A 612 -4.61 30.29 6.96
CA LEU A 612 -5.15 28.99 7.30
C LEU A 612 -5.98 28.41 6.14
N ILE A 613 -5.76 27.12 5.85
CA ILE A 613 -6.62 26.32 4.99
C ILE A 613 -7.45 25.40 5.90
N VAL A 614 -8.77 25.42 5.77
CA VAL A 614 -9.70 24.53 6.47
C VAL A 614 -10.32 23.58 5.46
N MET A 615 -10.27 22.28 5.74
CA MET A 615 -10.85 21.26 4.86
C MET A 615 -11.31 20.02 5.61
N GLY A 616 -12.26 19.29 5.03
CA GLY A 616 -12.67 17.99 5.55
C GLY A 616 -11.57 16.94 5.40
N SER A 617 -11.53 15.98 6.33
CA SER A 617 -10.59 14.85 6.26
C SER A 617 -10.82 13.91 5.07
N HIS A 618 -12.06 13.78 4.58
CA HIS A 618 -12.47 12.80 3.55
C HIS A 618 -13.66 13.29 2.71
N GLY A 619 -13.88 12.68 1.54
CA GLY A 619 -15.04 12.91 0.66
C GLY A 619 -15.63 11.63 0.05
N ARG A 620 -15.31 10.45 0.61
CA ARG A 620 -15.75 9.13 0.10
C ARG A 620 -16.23 8.20 1.22
N THR A 621 -17.11 7.25 0.89
CA THR A 621 -17.79 6.33 1.81
C THR A 621 -17.05 4.97 1.93
N GLY A 622 -17.29 4.23 3.02
CA GLY A 622 -16.85 2.82 3.17
C GLY A 622 -15.50 2.60 3.88
N ILE A 623 -14.82 1.50 3.54
CA ILE A 623 -13.55 1.01 4.11
C ILE A 623 -12.39 2.01 3.90
N GLU A 624 -12.56 3.00 3.00
CA GLU A 624 -11.65 4.14 2.81
C GLU A 624 -11.63 5.12 4.00
N ARG A 625 -12.48 4.93 5.04
CA ARG A 625 -12.52 5.77 6.28
C ARG A 625 -11.18 5.83 7.04
N LEU A 626 -10.27 4.89 6.80
CA LEU A 626 -8.94 4.81 7.41
C LEU A 626 -7.81 5.43 6.56
N LEU A 627 -8.10 5.93 5.35
CA LEU A 627 -7.10 6.45 4.41
C LEU A 627 -7.34 7.93 4.12
N LEU A 628 -6.35 8.76 4.47
CA LEU A 628 -6.35 10.19 4.20
C LEU A 628 -6.67 10.51 2.73
N GLY A 629 -7.58 11.46 2.48
CA GLY A 629 -7.93 11.87 1.12
C GLY A 629 -6.73 12.39 0.33
N SER A 630 -6.63 12.00 -0.95
CA SER A 630 -5.50 12.38 -1.83
C SER A 630 -5.33 13.90 -2.00
N ASN A 631 -6.40 14.67 -1.83
CA ASN A 631 -6.36 16.13 -1.87
C ASN A 631 -5.76 16.70 -0.59
N THR A 632 -6.14 16.18 0.58
CA THR A 632 -5.60 16.58 1.89
C THR A 632 -4.10 16.36 1.95
N GLU A 633 -3.64 15.18 1.51
CA GLU A 633 -2.21 14.87 1.42
C GLU A 633 -1.48 15.87 0.49
N ARG A 634 -2.07 16.19 -0.67
CA ARG A 634 -1.47 17.12 -1.63
C ARG A 634 -1.37 18.54 -1.08
N VAL A 635 -2.42 19.03 -0.43
CA VAL A 635 -2.44 20.36 0.22
C VAL A 635 -1.37 20.43 1.30
N LEU A 636 -1.35 19.48 2.24
CA LEU A 636 -0.37 19.41 3.34
C LEU A 636 1.08 19.40 2.85
N ASN A 637 1.35 18.74 1.72
CA ASN A 637 2.68 18.66 1.14
C ASN A 637 3.14 19.96 0.45
N ARG A 638 2.21 20.77 -0.08
CA ARG A 638 2.53 21.88 -0.98
C ARG A 638 2.33 23.26 -0.36
N THR A 639 1.40 23.41 0.59
CA THR A 639 1.07 24.72 1.15
C THR A 639 2.14 25.23 2.13
N PRO A 640 2.45 26.55 2.11
CA PRO A 640 3.21 27.20 3.17
C PRO A 640 2.33 27.55 4.40
N CYS A 641 1.00 27.50 4.27
CA CYS A 641 0.04 27.91 5.31
C CYS A 641 -0.23 26.78 6.32
N ALA A 642 -0.82 27.11 7.47
CA ALA A 642 -1.36 26.08 8.35
C ALA A 642 -2.57 25.39 7.71
N VAL A 643 -2.80 24.12 8.04
CA VAL A 643 -3.93 23.34 7.52
C VAL A 643 -4.69 22.69 8.66
N LEU A 644 -5.96 23.05 8.80
CA LEU A 644 -6.90 22.43 9.73
C LEU A 644 -7.72 21.36 9.00
N VAL A 645 -7.46 20.11 9.35
CA VAL A 645 -8.17 18.95 8.82
C VAL A 645 -9.28 18.56 9.79
N VAL A 646 -10.53 18.74 9.36
CA VAL A 646 -11.72 18.57 10.19
C VAL A 646 -12.25 17.13 10.10
N LYS A 647 -12.53 16.54 11.26
CA LYS A 647 -13.25 15.27 11.38
C LYS A 647 -14.74 15.56 11.56
N ALA A 648 -15.59 14.88 10.78
CA ALA A 648 -17.02 14.88 11.05
C ALA A 648 -17.28 13.91 12.22
N ALA A 649 -17.99 14.37 13.24
CA ALA A 649 -18.40 13.58 14.40
C ALA A 649 -19.30 12.40 13.99
#